data_AF-A0AA88T496-F1
#
_entry.id   AF-A0AA88T496-F1
#
_cell.length_a   1.000
_cell.length_b   1.000
_cell.length_c   1.000
_cell.angle_alpha   90.00
_cell.angle_beta   90.00
_cell.angle_gamma   90.00
#
_symmetry.space_group_name_H-M   'P 1'
#
loop_
_entity.id
_entity.type
_entity.pdbx_description
1 polymer ?
#
loop_
_entity_poly.entity_id
_entity_poly.type
_entity_poly.pdbx_seq_one_letter_code
_entity_poly.pdbx_strand_id
1 'polypeptide(L)'
;MMQRFSLHRKMASLNCAIGAVRWRNSCKLSPLLTVAPVRALIDEQTNIKGHFLPPHCPVTVCSRLQSEDGDLWEANANYYTNADGTVNLAKDHSVGGSYLGCEPMGLFWGLQPAPGGREGLRLRKKNVAYPYTVHISLLEGHVSPSEVHSTELAAVMNERWYMAPGVRRIDIRHNGLVGTLFLPPGPGPFPAILDLWGMGGGLVEYRSALLASRGYASLALAYIGHKELPAPHNRINVGSSYFKSAFRLLQDHHQVCADRIGIIGLSYGGYLTLQLGTQGDIKCLCCPLQPSCLICVNGPVGSVSKLSAPDGKTEQFEGEKKYWKYDDQGYVSFKDVSLPANLFSGHIVKIENITCPLMYIVGEDDLSMSSIESANLIEETLRAAGKSELFTRLSYPGAGHLIEPPYSPTSRMSLWSVKPQKLITLWGGHLAPHAAAQEDSWKKMLDFLERHLRDTETHRRQKTKRWTLWVCSDMADLLRLLLQVAEKAANVARVCRQEAPLFQLLVQEKIGEDKNKKFVQDFKTLADVVIQEMIRHDVGAQFPEMLDFIHGEESNKFENGLGESVTVTVCGTEEQTAALLATVLDGNHTAASLLARAIHQNPATIDTSTDGVTVPLSPSELGIWIDPIDATSQYIEGREEVLEDGHLCPSGLHCALVLIGVYLRSTGKPVMGVINQPFNYRDPAGRGWRGKHFWGVSCGDVNICSLNQRKFTSETRRGLSVVLSSSEKRVVKDTLTSLCGPEKVMYASGAGYKILCVIQGLADVYVLSEGSTFKWDSCAPHALLRALGGGVVDLNKSLQSSSGAQDQTELTYHQPYTECKGADRWANHGGLVAYRDSSQLHSVIAALKGKL
;
A
#
# COMPACT_ATOMS: atom_id res chain seq x y z
N MET A 1 -99.58 -37.47 -9.69
CA MET A 1 -98.95 -36.87 -8.49
C MET A 1 -97.60 -36.32 -8.92
N MET A 2 -97.50 -35.03 -9.25
CA MET A 2 -97.05 -33.93 -8.35
C MET A 2 -95.63 -34.18 -7.79
N GLN A 3 -94.62 -33.32 -7.88
CA GLN A 3 -94.44 -31.97 -8.42
C GLN A 3 -92.91 -31.69 -8.49
N ARG A 4 -92.50 -30.78 -9.39
CA ARG A 4 -91.16 -30.20 -9.61
C ARG A 4 -90.60 -29.42 -8.38
N PHE A 5 -89.28 -29.20 -8.34
CA PHE A 5 -88.54 -27.90 -8.17
C PHE A 5 -87.03 -28.21 -7.99
N SER A 6 -86.15 -28.04 -8.98
CA SER A 6 -85.37 -26.85 -9.39
C SER A 6 -84.64 -26.06 -8.29
N LEU A 7 -83.30 -26.06 -8.35
CA LEU A 7 -82.42 -25.04 -7.75
C LEU A 7 -81.44 -24.55 -8.83
N HIS A 8 -81.63 -23.30 -9.29
CA HIS A 8 -80.63 -22.46 -9.96
C HIS A 8 -79.81 -21.74 -8.85
N ARG A 9 -78.55 -21.28 -8.98
CA ARG A 9 -77.99 -20.37 -10.00
C ARG A 9 -76.46 -20.17 -9.80
N LYS A 10 -75.69 -20.29 -10.89
CA LYS A 10 -74.55 -19.48 -11.42
C LYS A 10 -73.31 -19.05 -10.58
N MET A 11 -72.16 -19.42 -11.19
CA MET A 11 -70.91 -18.68 -11.50
C MET A 11 -69.82 -18.36 -10.44
N ALA A 12 -68.62 -18.89 -10.68
CA ALA A 12 -67.31 -18.19 -10.77
C ALA A 12 -66.21 -19.23 -11.12
N SER A 13 -65.79 -19.32 -12.39
CA SER A 13 -64.55 -18.74 -12.95
C SER A 13 -63.24 -19.26 -12.31
N LEU A 14 -62.49 -19.98 -13.15
CA LEU A 14 -61.14 -20.51 -12.99
C LEU A 14 -60.16 -19.56 -12.30
N ASN A 15 -59.42 -20.09 -11.31
CA ASN A 15 -58.08 -19.62 -10.97
C ASN A 15 -57.13 -20.81 -10.98
N CYS A 16 -56.15 -20.73 -11.89
CA CYS A 16 -55.02 -21.64 -11.99
C CYS A 16 -54.05 -21.33 -10.83
N ALA A 17 -53.94 -22.24 -9.86
CA ALA A 17 -52.92 -22.15 -8.82
C ALA A 17 -51.71 -23.00 -9.23
N ILE A 18 -50.63 -22.29 -9.56
CA ILE A 18 -49.30 -22.81 -9.88
C ILE A 18 -48.76 -23.56 -8.67
N GLY A 19 -48.57 -24.87 -8.80
CA GLY A 19 -47.88 -25.69 -7.82
C GLY A 19 -46.38 -25.38 -7.82
N ALA A 20 -45.94 -24.55 -6.87
CA ALA A 20 -44.52 -24.37 -6.60
C ALA A 20 -43.99 -25.59 -5.82
N VAL A 21 -43.28 -26.48 -6.52
CA VAL A 21 -42.42 -27.49 -5.89
C VAL A 21 -41.26 -26.76 -5.22
N ARG A 22 -41.39 -26.48 -3.92
CA ARG A 22 -40.29 -26.01 -3.07
C ARG A 22 -39.28 -27.15 -2.91
N TRP A 23 -38.20 -27.11 -3.67
CA TRP A 23 -36.96 -27.79 -3.32
C TRP A 23 -36.42 -27.18 -2.02
N ARG A 24 -36.69 -27.81 -0.88
CA ARG A 24 -35.95 -27.54 0.36
C ARG A 24 -34.59 -28.26 0.25
N ASN A 25 -33.59 -27.58 -0.28
CA ASN A 25 -32.20 -27.95 -0.02
C ASN A 25 -31.85 -27.50 1.39
N SER A 26 -31.99 -28.38 2.37
CA SER A 26 -31.39 -28.19 3.70
C SER A 26 -29.91 -28.60 3.65
N CYS A 27 -29.10 -27.84 2.92
CA CYS A 27 -27.66 -27.80 3.16
C CYS A 27 -27.39 -26.60 4.05
N LYS A 28 -27.38 -26.78 5.38
CA LYS A 28 -26.76 -25.79 6.26
C LYS A 28 -25.26 -25.78 5.90
N LEU A 29 -24.75 -24.62 5.51
CA LEU A 29 -23.32 -24.44 5.31
C LEU A 29 -22.62 -24.67 6.66
N SER A 30 -21.51 -25.41 6.66
CA SER A 30 -20.73 -25.63 7.87
C SER A 30 -20.13 -24.32 8.36
N PRO A 31 -20.04 -24.10 9.69
CA PRO A 31 -19.34 -22.96 10.25
C PRO A 31 -17.95 -22.79 9.63
N LEU A 32 -17.59 -21.55 9.29
CA LEU A 32 -16.32 -21.23 8.67
C LEU A 32 -15.63 -20.12 9.46
N LEU A 33 -14.37 -20.36 9.84
CA LEU A 33 -13.51 -19.34 10.41
C LEU A 33 -12.49 -18.90 9.36
N THR A 34 -12.40 -17.60 9.13
CA THR A 34 -11.49 -16.98 8.16
C THR A 34 -10.56 -16.00 8.84
N VAL A 35 -9.31 -15.96 8.36
CA VAL A 35 -8.25 -15.09 8.86
C VAL A 35 -7.53 -14.51 7.65
N ALA A 36 -7.45 -13.18 7.57
CA ALA A 36 -6.85 -12.48 6.43
C ALA A 36 -5.95 -11.32 6.89
N PRO A 37 -4.65 -11.30 6.53
CA PRO A 37 -3.93 -12.36 5.83
C PRO A 37 -3.63 -13.57 6.73
N VAL A 38 -3.52 -14.77 6.12
CA VAL A 38 -3.16 -16.02 6.84
C VAL A 38 -1.69 -16.01 7.27
N ARG A 39 -0.84 -15.34 6.50
CA ARG A 39 0.57 -15.09 6.77
C ARG A 39 0.79 -13.60 6.86
N ALA A 40 1.24 -13.11 8.01
CA ALA A 40 1.46 -11.69 8.26
C ALA A 40 2.76 -11.51 9.03
N LEU A 41 3.37 -10.33 8.96
CA LEU A 41 4.35 -9.97 9.98
C LEU A 41 3.68 -9.84 11.35
N ILE A 42 4.44 -10.09 12.42
CA ILE A 42 3.94 -10.03 13.80
C ILE A 42 3.42 -8.64 14.15
N ASP A 43 3.84 -7.59 13.44
CA ASP A 43 3.45 -6.20 13.66
C ASP A 43 2.39 -5.69 12.68
N GLU A 44 1.78 -6.60 11.89
CA GLU A 44 0.68 -6.31 10.97
C GLU A 44 -0.66 -6.80 11.53
N GLN A 45 -1.75 -6.07 11.25
CA GLN A 45 -3.08 -6.49 11.67
C GLN A 45 -3.57 -7.69 10.86
N THR A 46 -4.50 -8.44 11.44
CA THR A 46 -5.15 -9.58 10.80
C THR A 46 -6.64 -9.56 11.12
N ASN A 47 -7.47 -9.76 10.11
CA ASN A 47 -8.91 -9.73 10.23
C ASN A 47 -9.46 -11.15 10.42
N ILE A 48 -10.12 -11.39 11.55
CA ILE A 48 -10.67 -12.69 11.94
C ILE A 48 -12.20 -12.62 11.86
N LYS A 49 -12.81 -13.53 11.09
CA LYS A 49 -14.27 -13.59 10.92
C LYS A 49 -14.80 -15.02 10.95
N GLY A 50 -15.86 -15.24 11.72
CA GLY A 50 -16.69 -16.45 11.68
C GLY A 50 -17.91 -16.25 10.78
N HIS A 51 -18.26 -17.26 9.99
CA HIS A 51 -19.38 -17.25 9.04
C HIS A 51 -20.21 -18.52 9.18
N PHE A 52 -21.44 -18.48 8.64
CA PHE A 52 -22.37 -19.61 8.57
C PHE A 52 -22.76 -20.18 9.94
N LEU A 53 -22.83 -19.30 10.94
CA LEU A 53 -23.27 -19.63 12.30
C LEU A 53 -24.77 -19.36 12.45
N PRO A 54 -25.44 -19.92 13.47
CA PRO A 54 -26.79 -19.49 13.81
C PRO A 54 -26.82 -17.99 14.13
N PRO A 55 -27.85 -17.23 13.73
CA PRO A 55 -27.98 -15.82 14.10
C PRO A 55 -28.11 -15.62 15.61
N HIS A 56 -27.50 -14.55 16.14
CA HIS A 56 -27.57 -14.17 17.57
C HIS A 56 -27.12 -15.25 18.55
N CYS A 57 -26.25 -16.18 18.13
CA CYS A 57 -25.76 -17.24 18.99
C CYS A 57 -24.49 -16.82 19.74
N PRO A 58 -24.31 -17.28 20.99
CA PRO A 58 -23.05 -17.12 21.71
C PRO A 58 -21.96 -17.99 21.09
N VAL A 59 -20.79 -17.41 20.87
CA VAL A 59 -19.59 -18.11 20.39
C VAL A 59 -18.34 -17.61 21.13
N THR A 60 -17.34 -18.48 21.28
CA THR A 60 -16.02 -18.11 21.81
C THR A 60 -14.98 -18.29 20.71
N VAL A 61 -14.14 -17.28 20.51
CA VAL A 61 -12.95 -17.41 19.65
C VAL A 61 -11.73 -17.51 20.55
N CYS A 62 -10.91 -18.53 20.34
CA CYS A 62 -9.73 -18.83 21.14
C CYS A 62 -8.48 -18.87 20.26
N SER A 63 -7.40 -18.24 20.70
CA SER A 63 -6.07 -18.38 20.12
C SER A 63 -5.18 -19.21 21.03
N ARG A 64 -4.39 -20.12 20.45
CA ARG A 64 -3.36 -20.90 21.14
C ARG A 64 -2.05 -20.84 20.39
N LEU A 65 -0.96 -20.68 21.12
CA LEU A 65 0.40 -20.61 20.60
C LEU A 65 1.33 -21.45 21.47
N GLN A 66 2.11 -22.32 20.83
CA GLN A 66 3.22 -23.00 21.49
C GLN A 66 4.50 -22.16 21.34
N SER A 67 5.13 -21.78 22.46
CA SER A 67 6.39 -21.03 22.43
C SER A 67 7.58 -21.93 22.06
N GLU A 68 8.70 -21.32 21.64
CA GLU A 68 9.96 -22.04 21.39
C GLU A 68 10.62 -22.57 22.69
N ASP A 69 10.09 -22.18 23.85
CA ASP A 69 10.44 -22.72 25.17
C ASP A 69 9.57 -23.93 25.56
N GLY A 70 8.57 -24.29 24.74
CA GLY A 70 7.67 -25.41 25.02
C GLY A 70 6.52 -25.06 25.97
N ASP A 71 6.27 -23.78 26.23
CA ASP A 71 5.12 -23.33 27.04
C ASP A 71 3.92 -22.99 26.14
N LEU A 72 2.72 -23.35 26.58
CA LEU A 72 1.47 -23.01 25.89
C LEU A 72 0.99 -21.63 26.32
N TRP A 73 0.61 -20.82 25.34
CA TRP A 73 0.00 -19.51 25.52
C TRP A 73 -1.39 -19.52 24.92
N GLU A 74 -2.36 -18.92 25.60
CA GLU A 74 -3.75 -18.87 25.15
C GLU A 74 -4.41 -17.52 25.43
N ALA A 75 -5.37 -17.16 24.58
CA ALA A 75 -6.33 -16.09 24.81
C ALA A 75 -7.70 -16.54 24.29
N ASN A 76 -8.76 -15.97 24.83
CA ASN A 76 -10.11 -16.19 24.35
C ASN A 76 -10.95 -14.92 24.44
N ALA A 77 -11.97 -14.83 23.59
CA ALA A 77 -12.94 -13.76 23.62
C ALA A 77 -14.32 -14.26 23.21
N ASN A 78 -15.33 -13.77 23.91
CA ASN A 78 -16.73 -14.18 23.77
C ASN A 78 -17.50 -13.17 22.94
N TYR A 79 -18.28 -13.65 21.99
CA TYR A 79 -19.03 -12.82 21.04
C TYR A 79 -20.46 -13.34 20.86
N TYR A 80 -21.31 -12.49 20.28
CA TYR A 80 -22.59 -12.90 19.71
C TYR A 80 -22.53 -12.71 18.20
N THR A 81 -23.06 -13.67 17.44
CA THR A 81 -23.19 -13.52 16.00
C THR A 81 -24.29 -12.50 15.66
N ASN A 82 -24.14 -11.83 14.52
CA ASN A 82 -25.16 -10.91 14.03
C ASN A 82 -26.35 -11.64 13.38
N ALA A 83 -27.31 -10.88 12.85
CA ALA A 83 -28.51 -11.42 12.22
C ALA A 83 -28.22 -12.33 11.01
N ASP A 84 -27.06 -12.14 10.36
CA ASP A 84 -26.61 -12.93 9.21
C ASP A 84 -25.82 -14.18 9.64
N GLY A 85 -25.65 -14.43 10.95
CA GLY A 85 -24.88 -15.58 11.43
C GLY A 85 -23.37 -15.40 11.24
N THR A 86 -22.87 -14.17 11.37
CA THR A 86 -21.46 -13.84 11.25
C THR A 86 -20.94 -13.15 12.51
N VAL A 87 -19.64 -13.30 12.77
CA VAL A 87 -18.90 -12.55 13.79
C VAL A 87 -17.61 -12.02 13.18
N ASN A 88 -17.29 -10.77 13.42
CA ASN A 88 -16.13 -10.06 12.91
C ASN A 88 -15.42 -9.34 14.05
N LEU A 89 -14.24 -9.84 14.44
CA LEU A 89 -13.51 -9.35 15.60
C LEU A 89 -13.07 -7.88 15.48
N ALA A 90 -13.04 -7.33 14.26
CA ALA A 90 -12.71 -5.93 14.02
C ALA A 90 -13.91 -4.97 14.13
N LYS A 91 -15.13 -5.48 14.34
CA LYS A 91 -16.35 -4.67 14.41
C LYS A 91 -17.21 -5.02 15.63
N ASP A 92 -17.25 -6.31 15.97
CA ASP A 92 -18.12 -6.82 17.03
C ASP A 92 -17.41 -6.74 18.38
N HIS A 93 -18.18 -6.42 19.42
CA HIS A 93 -17.65 -6.26 20.77
C HIS A 93 -17.44 -7.63 21.44
N SER A 94 -16.23 -7.87 21.95
CA SER A 94 -16.01 -8.93 22.92
C SER A 94 -16.76 -8.59 24.21
N VAL A 95 -17.57 -9.54 24.69
CA VAL A 95 -18.38 -9.41 25.92
C VAL A 95 -17.77 -10.17 27.11
N GLY A 96 -16.66 -10.87 26.91
CA GLY A 96 -15.98 -11.63 27.96
C GLY A 96 -14.73 -12.34 27.44
N GLY A 97 -13.94 -12.90 28.36
CA GLY A 97 -12.68 -13.58 28.06
C GLY A 97 -11.45 -12.75 28.45
N SER A 98 -10.35 -12.95 27.72
CA SER A 98 -9.05 -12.30 27.95
C SER A 98 -9.06 -10.79 27.71
N TYR A 99 -10.03 -10.26 26.96
CA TYR A 99 -10.22 -8.83 26.73
C TYR A 99 -11.69 -8.50 26.42
N LEU A 100 -12.03 -7.21 26.52
CA LEU A 100 -13.38 -6.67 26.28
C LEU A 100 -13.34 -5.60 25.19
N GLY A 101 -14.46 -5.38 24.52
CA GLY A 101 -14.61 -4.33 23.51
C GLY A 101 -14.22 -4.75 22.10
N CYS A 102 -14.12 -3.77 21.20
CA CYS A 102 -13.79 -3.98 19.79
C CYS A 102 -12.27 -3.91 19.61
N GLU A 103 -11.62 -5.06 19.79
CA GLU A 103 -10.16 -5.20 19.82
C GLU A 103 -9.73 -6.21 18.73
N PRO A 104 -9.46 -5.76 17.49
CA PRO A 104 -9.20 -6.66 16.35
C PRO A 104 -8.05 -7.64 16.59
N MET A 105 -7.05 -7.20 17.35
CA MET A 105 -5.83 -7.95 17.64
C MET A 105 -5.77 -8.49 19.08
N GLY A 106 -6.89 -8.44 19.81
CA GLY A 106 -6.98 -8.85 21.21
C GLY A 106 -6.54 -10.30 21.46
N LEU A 107 -6.83 -11.20 20.51
CA LEU A 107 -6.40 -12.60 20.59
C LEU A 107 -4.88 -12.79 20.46
N PHE A 108 -4.12 -11.78 20.06
CA PHE A 108 -2.66 -11.85 19.94
C PHE A 108 -1.99 -11.17 21.13
N TRP A 109 -2.29 -9.89 21.39
CA TRP A 109 -1.68 -9.18 22.53
C TRP A 109 -2.22 -9.65 23.89
N GLY A 110 -3.41 -10.27 23.89
CA GLY A 110 -4.05 -10.83 25.08
C GLY A 110 -3.59 -12.25 25.46
N LEU A 111 -2.66 -12.85 24.71
CA LEU A 111 -2.10 -14.16 25.04
C LEU A 111 -1.48 -14.15 26.45
N GLN A 112 -1.81 -15.16 27.24
CA GLN A 112 -1.24 -15.39 28.57
C GLN A 112 -0.75 -16.83 28.67
N PRO A 113 0.18 -17.15 29.57
CA PRO A 113 0.53 -18.54 29.84
C PRO A 113 -0.73 -19.33 30.20
N ALA A 114 -0.90 -20.51 29.60
CA ALA A 114 -2.06 -21.35 29.87
C ALA A 114 -2.14 -21.76 31.35
N PRO A 115 -3.35 -21.98 31.90
CA PRO A 115 -3.53 -22.44 33.26
C PRO A 115 -2.70 -23.70 33.57
N GLY A 116 -2.05 -23.71 34.74
CA GLY A 116 -1.12 -24.80 35.13
C GLY A 116 0.27 -24.69 34.51
N GLY A 117 0.54 -23.65 33.71
CA GLY A 117 1.87 -23.31 33.21
C GLY A 117 2.81 -22.82 34.32
N ARG A 118 4.10 -22.66 33.97
CA ARG A 118 5.13 -22.17 34.89
C ARG A 118 4.92 -20.68 35.18
N GLU A 119 5.26 -20.24 36.38
CA GLU A 119 5.22 -18.82 36.74
C GLU A 119 6.38 -18.03 36.12
N GLY A 120 6.17 -16.72 35.97
CA GLY A 120 7.22 -15.79 35.55
C GLY A 120 7.64 -15.92 34.08
N LEU A 121 6.74 -16.37 33.20
CA LEU A 121 7.01 -16.50 31.77
C LEU A 121 6.91 -15.16 31.03
N ARG A 122 7.77 -15.02 30.01
CA ARG A 122 7.73 -13.92 29.04
C ARG A 122 7.92 -14.51 27.66
N LEU A 123 6.96 -14.27 26.76
CA LEU A 123 7.07 -14.72 25.38
C LEU A 123 8.17 -13.91 24.67
N ARG A 124 9.14 -14.62 24.08
CA ARG A 124 10.24 -14.01 23.31
C ARG A 124 10.54 -14.88 22.10
N LYS A 125 10.72 -14.23 20.95
CA LYS A 125 11.14 -14.93 19.73
C LYS A 125 12.65 -15.16 19.76
N LYS A 126 13.09 -16.41 19.73
CA LYS A 126 14.51 -16.77 19.63
C LYS A 126 14.94 -16.98 18.19
N ASN A 127 14.11 -17.62 17.36
CA ASN A 127 14.42 -17.84 15.95
C ASN A 127 13.50 -17.07 15.02
N VAL A 128 13.96 -15.91 14.56
CA VAL A 128 13.21 -15.00 13.68
C VAL A 128 12.97 -15.54 12.27
N ALA A 129 13.69 -16.59 11.85
CA ALA A 129 13.54 -17.20 10.53
C ALA A 129 12.28 -18.08 10.39
N TYR A 130 11.64 -18.43 11.51
CA TYR A 130 10.38 -19.18 11.53
C TYR A 130 9.27 -18.33 12.13
N PRO A 131 8.01 -18.50 11.70
CA PRO A 131 6.89 -17.77 12.28
C PRO A 131 6.54 -18.29 13.67
N TYR A 132 5.71 -17.54 14.39
CA TYR A 132 4.80 -18.15 15.35
C TYR A 132 3.58 -18.69 14.62
N THR A 133 3.13 -19.87 15.03
CA THR A 133 1.97 -20.53 14.47
C THR A 133 0.86 -20.49 15.50
N VAL A 134 -0.12 -19.62 15.27
CA VAL A 134 -1.25 -19.39 16.18
C VAL A 134 -2.44 -20.20 15.68
N HIS A 135 -2.90 -21.16 16.50
CA HIS A 135 -4.11 -21.93 16.24
C HIS A 135 -5.31 -21.13 16.73
N ILE A 136 -6.21 -20.75 15.82
CA ILE A 136 -7.41 -19.98 16.16
C ILE A 136 -8.62 -20.89 15.99
N SER A 137 -9.34 -21.11 17.09
CA SER A 137 -10.52 -21.97 17.19
C SER A 137 -11.77 -21.13 17.40
N LEU A 138 -12.87 -21.54 16.77
CA LEU A 138 -14.21 -21.04 17.00
C LEU A 138 -15.01 -22.13 17.73
N LEU A 139 -15.46 -21.82 18.94
CA LEU A 139 -16.17 -22.75 19.83
C LEU A 139 -17.65 -22.35 19.96
N GLU A 140 -18.50 -23.36 20.14
CA GLU A 140 -19.92 -23.16 20.41
C GLU A 140 -20.17 -22.69 21.86
N GLY A 141 -20.99 -21.65 22.02
CA GLY A 141 -21.31 -21.09 23.34
C GLY A 141 -20.27 -20.10 23.86
N HIS A 142 -20.51 -19.56 25.05
CA HIS A 142 -19.52 -18.82 25.83
C HIS A 142 -18.85 -19.79 26.79
N VAL A 143 -17.73 -20.37 26.37
CA VAL A 143 -17.04 -21.45 27.08
C VAL A 143 -15.61 -21.04 27.41
N SER A 144 -15.06 -21.62 28.48
CA SER A 144 -13.62 -21.54 28.71
C SER A 144 -12.90 -22.60 27.86
N PRO A 145 -11.79 -22.29 27.17
CA PRO A 145 -11.05 -23.27 26.35
C PRO A 145 -10.56 -24.52 27.12
N SER A 146 -10.52 -24.43 28.45
CA SER A 146 -10.14 -25.50 29.38
C SER A 146 -11.32 -26.37 29.85
N GLU A 147 -12.56 -26.08 29.44
CA GLU A 147 -13.73 -26.89 29.77
C GLU A 147 -13.85 -28.14 28.89
N VAL A 148 -14.10 -29.29 29.55
CA VAL A 148 -14.10 -30.66 28.99
C VAL A 148 -15.23 -30.90 27.95
N HIS A 149 -16.16 -29.97 27.79
CA HIS A 149 -17.35 -30.11 26.94
C HIS A 149 -17.48 -29.03 25.84
N SER A 150 -16.39 -28.37 25.47
CA SER A 150 -16.40 -27.37 24.39
C SER A 150 -16.42 -28.04 23.00
N THR A 151 -17.40 -27.69 22.17
CA THR A 151 -17.50 -28.15 20.77
C THR A 151 -16.78 -27.15 19.85
N GLU A 152 -15.72 -27.58 19.17
CA GLU A 152 -15.05 -26.77 18.14
C GLU A 152 -15.85 -26.80 16.83
N LEU A 153 -16.29 -25.61 16.39
CA LEU A 153 -17.10 -25.41 15.18
C LEU A 153 -16.22 -25.26 13.93
N ALA A 154 -15.09 -24.56 14.05
CA ALA A 154 -14.13 -24.35 12.99
C ALA A 154 -12.77 -23.94 13.57
N ALA A 155 -11.68 -24.18 12.84
CA ALA A 155 -10.34 -23.75 13.23
C ALA A 155 -9.53 -23.32 12.00
N VAL A 156 -8.52 -22.47 12.24
CA VAL A 156 -7.60 -21.99 11.22
C VAL A 156 -6.24 -21.67 11.83
N MET A 157 -5.19 -21.87 11.05
CA MET A 157 -3.82 -21.53 11.43
C MET A 157 -3.45 -20.15 10.91
N ASN A 158 -2.86 -19.32 11.76
CA ASN A 158 -2.28 -18.05 11.37
C ASN A 158 -0.77 -18.05 11.62
N GLU A 159 0.01 -17.70 10.61
CA GLU A 159 1.46 -17.59 10.72
C GLU A 159 1.86 -16.13 10.91
N ARG A 160 2.56 -15.85 12.02
CA ARG A 160 3.04 -14.52 12.40
C ARG A 160 4.57 -14.47 12.28
N TRP A 161 5.06 -13.83 11.24
CA TRP A 161 6.47 -13.78 10.85
C TRP A 161 7.20 -12.59 11.49
N TYR A 162 8.48 -12.75 11.83
CA TYR A 162 9.32 -11.62 12.29
C TYR A 162 10.26 -11.07 11.22
N MET A 163 10.32 -11.77 10.08
CA MET A 163 11.24 -11.47 8.99
C MET A 163 10.48 -11.60 7.67
N ALA A 164 10.40 -10.51 6.91
CA ALA A 164 9.74 -10.49 5.61
C ALA A 164 10.51 -11.31 4.57
N PRO A 165 9.83 -11.80 3.52
CA PRO A 165 10.49 -12.46 2.39
C PRO A 165 11.61 -11.59 1.80
N GLY A 166 12.77 -12.20 1.54
CA GLY A 166 13.92 -11.53 0.94
C GLY A 166 14.82 -10.75 1.90
N VAL A 167 14.43 -10.56 3.17
CA VAL A 167 15.33 -10.05 4.20
C VAL A 167 16.45 -11.06 4.44
N ARG A 168 17.70 -10.60 4.39
CA ARG A 168 18.88 -11.44 4.63
C ARG A 168 19.33 -11.29 6.08
N ARG A 169 19.46 -12.42 6.77
CA ARG A 169 20.03 -12.53 8.13
C ARG A 169 21.49 -12.94 8.03
N ILE A 170 22.40 -12.10 8.52
CA ILE A 170 23.85 -12.29 8.42
C ILE A 170 24.47 -12.25 9.82
N ASP A 171 25.05 -13.36 10.28
CA ASP A 171 25.74 -13.40 11.56
C ASP A 171 27.05 -12.60 11.50
N ILE A 172 27.26 -11.70 12.45
CA ILE A 172 28.45 -10.87 12.57
C ILE A 172 29.32 -11.40 13.71
N ARG A 173 30.52 -11.89 13.37
CA ARG A 173 31.54 -12.41 14.30
C ARG A 173 32.94 -11.83 14.02
N HIS A 174 32.98 -10.59 13.57
CA HIS A 174 34.21 -9.93 13.13
C HIS A 174 34.74 -8.96 14.20
N ASN A 175 36.06 -8.89 14.40
CA ASN A 175 36.73 -8.02 15.37
C ASN A 175 36.17 -8.10 16.80
N GLY A 176 35.77 -9.29 17.23
CA GLY A 176 35.18 -9.54 18.54
C GLY A 176 33.72 -9.10 18.69
N LEU A 177 33.13 -8.46 17.67
CA LEU A 177 31.70 -8.13 17.65
C LEU A 177 30.86 -9.40 17.57
N VAL A 178 29.78 -9.41 18.34
CA VAL A 178 28.78 -10.47 18.34
C VAL A 178 27.43 -9.83 18.08
N GLY A 179 26.91 -10.04 16.88
CA GLY A 179 25.61 -9.52 16.48
C GLY A 179 25.04 -10.19 15.24
N THR A 180 23.90 -9.71 14.79
CA THR A 180 23.27 -10.17 13.55
C THR A 180 22.81 -8.97 12.75
N LEU A 181 23.31 -8.86 11.52
CA LEU A 181 22.92 -7.84 10.56
C LEU A 181 21.76 -8.35 9.70
N PHE A 182 20.67 -7.61 9.69
CA PHE A 182 19.53 -7.83 8.81
C PHE A 182 19.56 -6.81 7.68
N LEU A 183 19.56 -7.28 6.44
CA LEU A 183 19.53 -6.43 5.25
C LEU A 183 18.18 -6.58 4.52
N PRO A 184 17.50 -5.46 4.21
CA PRO A 184 16.32 -5.49 3.36
C PRO A 184 16.60 -6.13 1.98
N PRO A 185 15.56 -6.62 1.28
CA PRO A 185 15.70 -7.00 -0.13
C PRO A 185 16.04 -5.79 -1.01
N GLY A 186 16.73 -6.03 -2.11
CA GLY A 186 17.11 -5.00 -3.08
C GLY A 186 18.60 -4.61 -3.04
N PRO A 187 19.02 -3.67 -3.91
CA PRO A 187 20.43 -3.32 -4.08
C PRO A 187 21.00 -2.50 -2.91
N GLY A 188 20.16 -1.75 -2.19
CA GLY A 188 20.61 -0.71 -1.26
C GLY A 188 21.14 0.53 -2.01
N PRO A 189 21.89 1.43 -1.35
CA PRO A 189 22.19 1.41 0.09
C PRO A 189 20.95 1.75 0.93
N PHE A 190 20.88 1.19 2.14
CA PHE A 190 19.76 1.36 3.06
C PHE A 190 20.15 2.30 4.20
N PRO A 191 19.23 3.13 4.72
CA PRO A 191 19.41 3.70 6.05
C PRO A 191 19.57 2.56 7.07
N ALA A 192 20.37 2.78 8.10
CA ALA A 192 20.70 1.73 9.06
C ALA A 192 20.34 2.05 10.50
N ILE A 193 20.15 1.01 11.30
CA ILE A 193 19.83 1.08 12.72
C ILE A 193 20.75 0.15 13.50
N LEU A 194 21.45 0.70 14.49
CA LEU A 194 22.08 -0.09 15.54
C LEU A 194 21.06 -0.38 16.65
N ASP A 195 20.72 -1.65 16.85
CA ASP A 195 19.71 -2.11 17.82
C ASP A 195 20.35 -2.65 19.11
N LEU A 196 20.07 -1.96 20.23
CA LEU A 196 20.57 -2.26 21.57
C LEU A 196 19.42 -2.63 22.52
N TRP A 197 19.44 -3.87 23.01
CA TRP A 197 18.47 -4.39 23.98
C TRP A 197 18.85 -4.07 25.42
N GLY A 198 18.15 -4.62 26.42
CA GLY A 198 18.43 -4.39 27.84
C GLY A 198 19.36 -5.43 28.49
N MET A 199 19.40 -5.43 29.84
CA MET A 199 20.23 -6.34 30.66
C MET A 199 19.77 -7.81 30.70
N GLY A 200 18.77 -8.19 29.89
CA GLY A 200 18.35 -9.59 29.74
C GLY A 200 19.44 -10.48 29.14
N GLY A 201 20.38 -9.88 28.41
CA GLY A 201 21.50 -10.56 27.76
C GLY A 201 21.11 -11.48 26.61
N GLY A 202 22.13 -12.09 26.01
CA GLY A 202 22.00 -12.84 24.77
C GLY A 202 21.94 -11.93 23.55
N LEU A 203 21.48 -12.48 22.43
CA LEU A 203 21.28 -11.78 21.17
C LEU A 203 19.79 -11.80 20.83
N VAL A 204 19.16 -10.63 20.85
CA VAL A 204 17.73 -10.47 20.61
C VAL A 204 17.54 -9.85 19.23
N GLU A 205 16.91 -10.59 18.32
CA GLU A 205 16.95 -10.27 16.89
C GLU A 205 15.63 -9.73 16.34
N TYR A 206 14.52 -9.94 17.05
CA TYR A 206 13.20 -9.81 16.47
C TYR A 206 12.80 -8.37 16.13
N ARG A 207 13.31 -7.35 16.85
CA ARG A 207 13.11 -5.94 16.48
C ARG A 207 13.93 -5.57 15.25
N SER A 208 15.19 -5.97 15.16
CA SER A 208 16.01 -5.77 13.97
C SER A 208 15.45 -6.45 12.72
N ALA A 209 14.94 -7.68 12.85
CA ALA A 209 14.33 -8.39 11.74
C ALA A 209 13.08 -7.65 11.21
N LEU A 210 12.27 -7.07 12.10
CA LEU A 210 11.13 -6.24 11.71
C LEU A 210 11.56 -4.91 11.09
N LEU A 211 12.56 -4.23 11.65
CA LEU A 211 13.10 -2.99 11.07
C LEU A 211 13.64 -3.22 9.64
N ALA A 212 14.32 -4.34 9.40
CA ALA A 212 14.77 -4.74 8.07
C ALA A 212 13.61 -5.06 7.12
N SER A 213 12.52 -5.62 7.66
CA SER A 213 11.27 -5.81 6.93
C SER A 213 10.60 -4.48 6.55
N ARG A 214 10.96 -3.36 7.20
CA ARG A 214 10.53 -1.98 6.86
C ARG A 214 11.56 -1.19 6.04
N GLY A 215 12.60 -1.85 5.54
CA GLY A 215 13.59 -1.24 4.64
C GLY A 215 14.75 -0.52 5.34
N TYR A 216 15.06 -0.89 6.58
CA TYR A 216 16.25 -0.40 7.31
C TYR A 216 17.26 -1.53 7.50
N ALA A 217 18.53 -1.33 7.11
CA ALA A 217 19.57 -2.26 7.53
C ALA A 217 19.68 -2.24 9.06
N SER A 218 19.54 -3.36 9.75
CA SER A 218 19.49 -3.35 11.22
C SER A 218 20.47 -4.34 11.84
N LEU A 219 21.36 -3.84 12.70
CA LEU A 219 22.33 -4.65 13.44
C LEU A 219 21.86 -4.85 14.88
N ALA A 220 21.38 -6.05 15.19
CA ALA A 220 21.17 -6.49 16.57
C ALA A 220 22.53 -6.80 17.22
N LEU A 221 22.86 -6.12 18.32
CA LEU A 221 24.16 -6.27 18.97
C LEU A 221 24.04 -6.90 20.36
N ALA A 222 24.77 -7.99 20.60
CA ALA A 222 24.93 -8.56 21.93
C ALA A 222 26.10 -7.90 22.66
N TYR A 223 25.95 -7.64 23.95
CA TYR A 223 27.02 -7.07 24.79
C TYR A 223 27.03 -7.60 26.24
N ILE A 224 26.09 -8.49 26.58
CA ILE A 224 26.01 -9.23 27.85
C ILE A 224 25.33 -10.58 27.62
N GLY A 225 25.67 -11.61 28.38
CA GLY A 225 24.93 -12.88 28.41
C GLY A 225 25.08 -13.80 27.19
N HIS A 226 25.84 -13.41 26.16
CA HIS A 226 26.12 -14.25 25.00
C HIS A 226 27.41 -15.06 25.17
N LYS A 227 27.38 -16.34 24.81
CA LYS A 227 28.48 -17.31 25.02
C LYS A 227 29.78 -16.94 24.29
N GLU A 228 29.67 -16.20 23.19
CA GLU A 228 30.81 -15.78 22.34
C GLU A 228 31.37 -14.40 22.73
N LEU A 229 30.79 -13.75 23.74
CA LEU A 229 31.36 -12.53 24.32
C LEU A 229 32.47 -12.87 25.31
N PRO A 230 33.40 -11.93 25.60
CA PRO A 230 34.42 -12.12 26.61
C PRO A 230 33.84 -12.47 27.99
N ALA A 231 34.35 -13.52 28.63
CA ALA A 231 33.92 -13.93 29.97
C ALA A 231 34.34 -12.90 31.06
N PRO A 232 33.54 -12.68 32.11
CA PRO A 232 32.36 -13.45 32.48
C PRO A 232 31.04 -12.91 31.90
N HIS A 233 30.16 -13.82 31.46
CA HIS A 233 28.95 -13.48 30.70
C HIS A 233 27.80 -12.89 31.54
N ASN A 234 27.92 -12.84 32.87
CA ASN A 234 26.88 -12.31 33.77
C ASN A 234 26.98 -10.80 34.01
N ARG A 235 27.92 -10.11 33.34
CA ARG A 235 28.09 -8.65 33.38
C ARG A 235 28.49 -8.14 31.99
N ILE A 236 28.44 -6.83 31.81
CA ILE A 236 28.96 -6.19 30.61
C ILE A 236 30.48 -6.24 30.68
N ASN A 237 31.08 -6.95 29.73
CA ASN A 237 32.53 -7.15 29.68
C ASN A 237 33.14 -6.62 28.36
N VAL A 238 32.48 -5.63 27.77
CA VAL A 238 32.89 -4.92 26.56
C VAL A 238 32.93 -3.43 26.83
N GLY A 239 33.92 -2.74 26.27
CA GLY A 239 34.13 -1.29 26.46
C GLY A 239 33.42 -0.44 25.40
N SER A 240 33.57 0.89 25.50
CA SER A 240 33.00 1.84 24.53
C SER A 240 33.50 1.61 23.09
N SER A 241 34.73 1.14 22.91
CA SER A 241 35.30 0.78 21.60
C SER A 241 34.52 -0.32 20.88
N TYR A 242 33.88 -1.23 21.62
CA TYR A 242 33.05 -2.30 21.06
C TYR A 242 31.83 -1.72 20.33
N PHE A 243 31.08 -0.85 21.00
CA PHE A 243 29.90 -0.21 20.42
C PHE A 243 30.26 0.73 19.26
N LYS A 244 31.36 1.47 19.37
CA LYS A 244 31.90 2.29 18.28
C LYS A 244 32.28 1.44 17.06
N SER A 245 32.86 0.26 17.28
CA SER A 245 33.19 -0.67 16.20
C SER A 245 31.94 -1.24 15.53
N ALA A 246 30.88 -1.51 16.29
CA ALA A 246 29.60 -1.95 15.73
C ALA A 246 28.95 -0.87 14.85
N PHE A 247 28.98 0.39 15.28
CA PHE A 247 28.51 1.50 14.47
C PHE A 247 29.34 1.67 13.19
N ARG A 248 30.68 1.61 13.29
CA ARG A 248 31.57 1.67 12.12
C ARG A 248 31.36 0.51 11.15
N LEU A 249 31.07 -0.69 11.66
CA LEU A 249 30.72 -1.83 10.81
C LEU A 249 29.51 -1.54 9.92
N LEU A 250 28.50 -0.84 10.44
CA LEU A 250 27.37 -0.37 9.63
C LEU A 250 27.81 0.72 8.65
N GLN A 251 28.59 1.70 9.12
CA GLN A 251 29.07 2.83 8.32
C GLN A 251 29.91 2.40 7.11
N ASP A 252 30.74 1.37 7.28
CA ASP A 252 31.65 0.85 6.25
C ASP A 252 30.96 -0.18 5.34
N HIS A 253 29.72 -0.58 5.62
CA HIS A 253 29.03 -1.60 4.85
C HIS A 253 28.52 -1.04 3.52
N HIS A 254 28.94 -1.62 2.39
CA HIS A 254 28.62 -1.14 1.03
C HIS A 254 27.12 -0.98 0.70
N GLN A 255 26.23 -1.69 1.41
CA GLN A 255 24.77 -1.56 1.26
C GLN A 255 24.12 -0.67 2.33
N VAL A 256 24.89 0.14 3.06
CA VAL A 256 24.39 1.07 4.07
C VAL A 256 24.75 2.50 3.68
N CYS A 257 23.81 3.42 3.89
CA CYS A 257 24.09 4.85 3.79
C CYS A 257 24.89 5.27 5.03
N ALA A 258 26.20 5.48 4.85
CA ALA A 258 27.15 5.76 5.94
C ALA A 258 26.78 6.97 6.82
N ASP A 259 26.03 7.92 6.28
CA ASP A 259 25.57 9.17 6.90
C ASP A 259 24.14 9.08 7.49
N ARG A 260 23.43 7.96 7.28
CA ARG A 260 22.04 7.75 7.69
C ARG A 260 21.92 6.54 8.62
N ILE A 261 22.51 6.66 9.79
CA ILE A 261 22.53 5.62 10.82
C ILE A 261 21.88 6.13 12.11
N GLY A 262 20.77 5.50 12.50
CA GLY A 262 20.13 5.71 13.79
C GLY A 262 20.58 4.68 14.84
N ILE A 263 20.31 4.99 16.11
CA ILE A 263 20.52 4.04 17.22
C ILE A 263 19.21 3.91 18.00
N ILE A 264 18.78 2.67 18.26
CA ILE A 264 17.62 2.37 19.09
C ILE A 264 18.03 1.55 20.31
N GLY A 265 17.51 1.95 21.47
CA GLY A 265 17.83 1.35 22.76
C GLY A 265 16.60 1.07 23.61
N LEU A 266 16.48 -0.12 24.18
CA LEU A 266 15.47 -0.44 25.21
C LEU A 266 16.13 -0.67 26.57
N SER A 267 15.55 -0.13 27.64
CA SER A 267 16.07 -0.28 29.01
C SER A 267 17.52 0.23 29.08
N TYR A 268 18.45 -0.58 29.59
CA TYR A 268 19.88 -0.26 29.59
C TYR A 268 20.45 0.04 28.19
N GLY A 269 19.90 -0.52 27.12
CA GLY A 269 20.27 -0.14 25.75
C GLY A 269 19.95 1.31 25.42
N GLY A 270 18.93 1.90 26.06
CA GLY A 270 18.62 3.33 25.96
C GLY A 270 19.70 4.20 26.62
N TYR A 271 20.24 3.79 27.77
CA TYR A 271 21.41 4.45 28.36
C TYR A 271 22.62 4.42 27.42
N LEU A 272 22.92 3.25 26.82
CA LEU A 272 24.00 3.11 25.84
C LEU A 272 23.77 3.98 24.59
N THR A 273 22.51 4.10 24.15
CA THR A 273 22.10 4.96 23.03
C THR A 273 22.39 6.44 23.32
N LEU A 274 22.00 6.93 24.49
CA LEU A 274 22.33 8.30 24.94
C LEU A 274 23.85 8.50 25.08
N GLN A 275 24.55 7.50 25.62
CA GLN A 275 26.00 7.53 25.78
C GLN A 275 26.72 7.63 24.43
N LEU A 276 26.31 6.85 23.43
CA LEU A 276 26.88 6.91 22.08
C LEU A 276 26.54 8.22 21.37
N GLY A 277 25.32 8.72 21.54
CA GLY A 277 24.87 9.99 20.96
C GLY A 277 25.57 11.23 21.52
N THR A 278 26.21 11.14 22.69
CA THR A 278 26.95 12.24 23.34
C THR A 278 28.46 12.12 23.23
N GLN A 279 28.98 10.97 22.78
CA GLN A 279 30.40 10.71 22.57
C GLN A 279 30.84 11.08 21.15
N GLY A 280 31.02 12.37 20.88
CA GLY A 280 31.66 12.83 19.64
C GLY A 280 33.15 12.45 19.61
N ASP A 281 33.55 11.56 18.70
CA ASP A 281 34.97 11.25 18.46
C ASP A 281 35.63 12.41 17.67
N ILE A 282 36.21 13.39 18.38
CA ILE A 282 36.95 14.53 17.80
C ILE A 282 38.26 14.07 17.11
N LYS A 283 38.71 12.83 17.32
CA LYS A 283 40.02 12.33 16.86
C LYS A 283 40.05 11.73 15.45
N CYS A 284 38.92 11.47 14.80
CA CYS A 284 38.90 10.94 13.44
C CYS A 284 38.22 11.94 12.50
N LEU A 285 39.02 12.78 11.83
CA LEU A 285 38.52 13.77 10.85
C LEU A 285 37.79 13.14 9.66
N CYS A 286 38.04 11.85 9.38
CA CYS A 286 37.55 11.20 8.18
C CYS A 286 36.10 10.68 8.34
N CYS A 287 35.73 10.17 9.53
CA CYS A 287 34.42 9.57 9.82
C CYS A 287 34.07 9.67 11.33
N PRO A 288 33.50 10.78 11.83
CA PRO A 288 33.10 10.89 13.23
C PRO A 288 31.89 9.99 13.54
N LEU A 289 31.85 9.40 14.73
CA LEU A 289 30.66 8.70 15.24
C LEU A 289 29.54 9.72 15.45
N GLN A 290 28.64 9.85 14.47
CA GLN A 290 27.53 10.80 14.50
C GLN A 290 26.24 10.11 14.05
N PRO A 291 25.43 9.58 14.98
CA PRO A 291 24.13 9.04 14.63
C PRO A 291 23.20 10.17 14.15
N SER A 292 22.41 9.91 13.11
CA SER A 292 21.47 10.88 12.55
C SER A 292 20.24 11.05 13.44
N CYS A 293 19.89 10.04 14.24
CA CYS A 293 18.83 10.12 15.26
C CYS A 293 18.96 9.04 16.34
N LEU A 294 18.31 9.27 17.48
CA LEU A 294 18.30 8.37 18.64
C LEU A 294 16.87 8.02 19.04
N ILE A 295 16.62 6.76 19.40
CA ILE A 295 15.36 6.30 19.98
C ILE A 295 15.65 5.57 21.28
N CYS A 296 15.09 6.06 22.39
CA CYS A 296 15.21 5.42 23.70
C CYS A 296 13.84 4.98 24.22
N VAL A 297 13.72 3.72 24.61
CA VAL A 297 12.52 3.14 25.21
C VAL A 297 12.82 2.80 26.66
N ASN A 298 12.21 3.52 27.59
CA ASN A 298 12.34 3.28 29.04
C ASN A 298 13.79 3.17 29.54
N GLY A 299 14.70 4.01 29.00
CA GLY A 299 16.14 3.91 29.27
C GLY A 299 16.65 4.99 30.23
N PRO A 300 17.40 4.64 31.30
CA PRO A 300 17.78 5.63 32.29
C PRO A 300 18.80 6.65 31.74
N VAL A 301 18.72 7.88 32.25
CA VAL A 301 19.63 8.99 31.87
C VAL A 301 21.08 8.80 32.36
N GLY A 302 21.31 7.83 33.24
CA GLY A 302 22.63 7.47 33.74
C GLY A 302 22.65 6.02 34.23
N SER A 303 23.80 5.60 34.74
CA SER A 303 23.96 4.28 35.32
C SER A 303 24.63 4.33 36.68
N VAL A 304 24.18 3.46 37.58
CA VAL A 304 24.84 3.17 38.86
C VAL A 304 26.24 2.56 38.65
N SER A 305 26.47 1.86 37.53
CA SER A 305 27.73 1.23 37.18
C SER A 305 28.38 1.94 35.96
N LYS A 306 29.62 2.43 36.11
CA LYS A 306 30.36 3.06 35.00
C LYS A 306 30.85 1.97 34.02
N LEU A 307 30.63 2.16 32.72
CA LEU A 307 31.45 1.47 31.71
C LEU A 307 32.89 1.99 31.81
N SER A 308 33.79 1.20 32.38
CA SER A 308 35.23 1.52 32.41
C SER A 308 35.84 1.42 31.00
N ALA A 309 36.87 2.22 30.72
CA ALA A 309 37.70 2.13 29.52
C ALA A 309 39.15 1.85 29.96
N PRO A 310 40.01 1.18 29.16
CA PRO A 310 39.82 0.43 27.89
C PRO A 310 39.63 -1.10 28.07
N ASP A 311 39.61 -1.60 29.31
CA ASP A 311 39.73 -3.00 29.71
C ASP A 311 38.45 -3.61 30.32
N GLY A 312 37.31 -2.91 30.15
CA GLY A 312 36.00 -3.54 30.02
C GLY A 312 35.42 -4.22 31.26
N LYS A 313 35.73 -3.79 32.48
CA LYS A 313 35.12 -4.38 33.70
C LYS A 313 34.15 -3.41 34.36
N THR A 314 32.85 -3.72 34.32
CA THR A 314 31.90 -3.12 35.26
C THR A 314 32.08 -3.79 36.64
N GLU A 315 32.38 -3.01 37.67
CA GLU A 315 32.33 -3.47 39.06
C GLU A 315 30.88 -3.49 39.54
N GLN A 316 30.46 -4.61 40.14
CA GLN A 316 29.11 -4.77 40.66
C GLN A 316 29.03 -4.03 42.00
N PHE A 317 28.26 -2.94 42.09
CA PHE A 317 28.11 -2.20 43.33
C PHE A 317 27.09 -2.89 44.26
N GLU A 318 27.53 -3.30 45.46
CA GLU A 318 26.62 -3.79 46.51
C GLU A 318 25.57 -2.73 46.93
N GLY A 319 25.84 -1.45 46.62
CA GLY A 319 24.96 -0.32 46.91
C GLY A 319 23.66 -0.25 46.11
N GLU A 320 23.48 -1.06 45.05
CA GLU A 320 22.23 -1.08 44.26
C GLU A 320 21.07 -1.77 45.00
N LYS A 321 21.38 -2.80 45.81
CA LYS A 321 20.37 -3.61 46.52
C LYS A 321 19.53 -2.80 47.49
N LYS A 322 20.07 -1.71 48.05
CA LYS A 322 19.35 -0.86 49.01
C LYS A 322 18.14 -0.14 48.40
N TYR A 323 18.09 -0.04 47.07
CA TYR A 323 16.99 0.60 46.34
C TYR A 323 15.98 -0.40 45.77
N TRP A 324 16.19 -1.71 46.01
CA TRP A 324 15.24 -2.72 45.54
C TRP A 324 14.00 -2.68 46.40
N LYS A 325 12.83 -2.59 45.75
CA LYS A 325 11.53 -2.62 46.42
C LYS A 325 10.87 -3.95 46.16
N TYR A 326 10.27 -4.53 47.19
CA TYR A 326 9.50 -5.77 47.09
C TYR A 326 8.02 -5.46 47.32
N ASP A 327 7.15 -6.10 46.55
CA ASP A 327 5.72 -6.11 46.83
C ASP A 327 5.37 -7.19 47.89
N ASP A 328 4.09 -7.26 48.25
CA ASP A 328 3.59 -8.22 49.25
C ASP A 328 3.75 -9.69 48.83
N GLN A 329 4.00 -9.96 47.53
CA GLN A 329 4.24 -11.30 46.98
C GLN A 329 5.74 -11.63 46.91
N GLY A 330 6.62 -10.70 47.30
CA GLY A 330 8.07 -10.86 47.24
C GLY A 330 8.67 -10.62 45.86
N TYR A 331 7.94 -9.99 44.93
CA TYR A 331 8.43 -9.63 43.61
C TYR A 331 9.17 -8.30 43.64
N VAL A 332 10.27 -8.21 42.89
CA VAL A 332 11.19 -7.08 42.96
C VAL A 332 10.93 -6.03 41.88
N SER A 333 10.94 -4.76 42.28
CA SER A 333 10.99 -3.58 41.42
C SER A 333 12.37 -2.92 41.53
N PHE A 334 12.92 -2.54 40.37
CA PHE A 334 14.22 -1.86 40.27
C PHE A 334 14.10 -0.37 39.94
N LYS A 335 12.89 0.17 39.84
CA LYS A 335 12.61 1.56 39.46
C LYS A 335 13.54 2.55 40.17
N ASP A 336 13.56 2.48 41.49
CA ASP A 336 14.31 3.39 42.37
C ASP A 336 15.83 3.34 42.18
N VAL A 337 16.39 2.25 41.63
CA VAL A 337 17.84 2.13 41.36
C VAL A 337 18.28 3.20 40.37
N SER A 338 17.40 3.58 39.44
CA SER A 338 17.70 4.49 38.33
C SER A 338 17.13 5.90 38.50
N LEU A 339 16.58 6.22 39.68
CA LEU A 339 16.15 7.58 40.00
C LEU A 339 17.35 8.54 39.85
N PRO A 340 17.20 9.69 39.17
CA PRO A 340 18.30 10.63 39.01
C PRO A 340 18.98 11.04 40.33
N ALA A 341 18.22 11.13 41.42
CA ALA A 341 18.75 11.43 42.76
C ALA A 341 19.63 10.31 43.37
N ASN A 342 19.48 9.08 42.89
CA ASN A 342 20.25 7.91 43.32
C ASN A 342 21.45 7.62 42.40
N LEU A 343 21.56 8.31 41.26
CA LEU A 343 22.67 8.19 40.33
C LEU A 343 23.85 9.05 40.77
N PHE A 344 25.07 8.55 40.57
CA PHE A 344 26.27 9.37 40.73
C PHE A 344 26.32 10.43 39.61
N SER A 345 26.52 11.70 39.97
CA SER A 345 26.53 12.82 39.02
C SER A 345 27.55 12.63 37.87
N GLY A 346 28.68 11.97 38.14
CA GLY A 346 29.69 11.63 37.13
C GLY A 346 29.29 10.49 36.17
N HIS A 347 28.17 9.81 36.39
CA HIS A 347 27.65 8.71 35.57
C HIS A 347 26.36 9.06 34.83
N ILE A 348 25.81 10.25 35.05
CA ILE A 348 24.72 10.81 34.25
C ILE A 348 25.29 11.22 32.90
N VAL A 349 24.59 10.85 31.82
CA VAL A 349 25.01 11.21 30.47
C VAL A 349 24.93 12.73 30.30
N LYS A 350 25.93 13.32 29.65
CA LYS A 350 25.97 14.76 29.34
C LYS A 350 25.01 15.10 28.19
N ILE A 351 23.72 15.14 28.50
CA ILE A 351 22.63 15.32 27.53
C ILE A 351 22.78 16.61 26.73
N GLU A 352 23.38 17.66 27.30
CA GLU A 352 23.71 18.91 26.62
C GLU A 352 24.59 18.71 25.38
N ASN A 353 25.31 17.59 25.27
CA ASN A 353 26.16 17.25 24.14
C ASN A 353 25.43 16.54 23.00
N ILE A 354 24.14 16.23 23.12
CA ILE A 354 23.36 15.66 22.01
C ILE A 354 23.31 16.68 20.86
N THR A 355 23.52 16.20 19.64
CA THR A 355 23.53 17.00 18.40
C THR A 355 22.50 16.55 17.38
N CYS A 356 21.80 15.44 17.62
CA CYS A 356 20.81 14.87 16.71
C CYS A 356 19.43 14.69 17.39
N PRO A 357 18.35 14.55 16.60
CA PRO A 357 17.02 14.30 17.14
C PRO A 357 16.96 13.05 18.03
N LEU A 358 16.32 13.18 19.19
CA LEU A 358 16.08 12.16 20.20
C LEU A 358 14.58 11.97 20.41
N MET A 359 14.09 10.76 20.11
CA MET A 359 12.79 10.29 20.56
C MET A 359 12.94 9.48 21.86
N TYR A 360 12.16 9.83 22.87
CA TYR A 360 12.17 9.16 24.18
C TYR A 360 10.76 8.67 24.52
N ILE A 361 10.62 7.35 24.63
CA ILE A 361 9.37 6.63 24.87
C ILE A 361 9.31 6.18 26.33
N VAL A 362 8.23 6.56 27.01
CA VAL A 362 7.98 6.33 28.43
C VAL A 362 6.72 5.50 28.62
N GLY A 363 6.86 4.37 29.30
CA GLY A 363 5.74 3.71 29.97
C GLY A 363 5.55 4.33 31.35
N GLU A 364 4.37 4.90 31.62
CA GLU A 364 4.16 5.60 32.90
C GLU A 364 3.99 4.65 34.10
N ASP A 365 3.67 3.38 33.84
CA ASP A 365 3.67 2.29 34.82
C ASP A 365 4.97 1.46 34.75
N ASP A 366 6.10 2.06 34.37
CA ASP A 366 7.41 1.40 34.44
C ASP A 366 7.80 1.13 35.91
N LEU A 367 7.98 -0.15 36.24
CA LEU A 367 8.41 -0.65 37.55
C LEU A 367 9.87 -1.14 37.57
N SER A 368 10.58 -1.07 36.44
CA SER A 368 11.98 -1.45 36.34
C SER A 368 12.93 -0.26 36.28
N MET A 369 12.53 0.86 35.70
CA MET A 369 13.35 2.07 35.59
C MET A 369 12.53 3.33 35.87
N SER A 370 13.19 4.39 36.34
CA SER A 370 12.65 5.73 36.54
C SER A 370 12.62 6.52 35.24
N SER A 371 11.84 5.99 34.29
CA SER A 371 11.75 6.48 32.91
C SER A 371 11.11 7.87 32.83
N ILE A 372 10.14 8.18 33.69
CA ILE A 372 9.51 9.51 33.76
C ILE A 372 10.52 10.54 34.25
N GLU A 373 11.21 10.25 35.35
CA GLU A 373 12.18 11.17 35.95
C GLU A 373 13.39 11.37 35.05
N SER A 374 13.83 10.32 34.35
CA SER A 374 14.86 10.41 33.32
C SER A 374 14.42 11.30 32.16
N ALA A 375 13.20 11.13 31.64
CA ALA A 375 12.66 11.99 30.58
C ALA A 375 12.58 13.46 31.00
N ASN A 376 12.13 13.74 32.23
CA ASN A 376 12.06 15.09 32.78
C ASN A 376 13.46 15.74 32.81
N LEU A 377 14.46 15.02 33.33
CA LEU A 377 15.83 15.55 33.40
C LEU A 377 16.43 15.79 32.01
N ILE A 378 16.19 14.88 31.05
CA ILE A 378 16.63 15.05 29.67
C ILE A 378 16.01 16.31 29.05
N GLU A 379 14.70 16.46 29.19
CA GLU A 379 13.94 17.59 28.65
C GLU A 379 14.40 18.93 29.24
N GLU A 380 14.56 19.00 30.56
CA GLU A 380 15.07 20.17 31.27
C GLU A 380 16.49 20.53 30.83
N THR A 381 17.36 19.53 30.70
CA THR A 381 18.77 19.73 30.31
C THR A 381 18.88 20.25 28.87
N LEU A 382 18.12 19.66 27.93
CA LEU A 382 18.10 20.13 26.53
C LEU A 382 17.49 21.53 26.42
N ARG A 383 16.44 21.81 27.21
CA ARG A 383 15.83 23.14 27.26
C ARG A 383 16.81 24.19 27.77
N ALA A 384 17.54 23.90 28.85
CA ALA A 384 18.57 24.78 29.39
C ALA A 384 19.74 25.01 28.41
N ALA A 385 20.06 24.00 27.59
CA ALA A 385 21.06 24.09 26.53
C ALA A 385 20.56 24.77 25.24
N GLY A 386 19.28 25.18 25.17
CA GLY A 386 18.69 25.79 23.98
C GLY A 386 18.46 24.82 22.81
N LYS A 387 18.25 23.53 23.11
CA LYS A 387 18.13 22.41 22.15
C LYS A 387 16.79 21.66 22.25
N SER A 388 15.73 22.33 22.73
CA SER A 388 14.42 21.71 22.96
C SER A 388 13.84 21.06 21.69
N GLU A 389 14.17 21.58 20.52
CA GLU A 389 13.72 21.10 19.21
C GLU A 389 14.25 19.70 18.85
N LEU A 390 15.33 19.25 19.50
CA LEU A 390 15.87 17.91 19.30
C LEU A 390 15.08 16.84 20.06
N PHE A 391 14.25 17.20 21.03
CA PHE A 391 13.60 16.24 21.92
C PHE A 391 12.14 15.97 21.55
N THR A 392 11.80 14.70 21.37
CA THR A 392 10.42 14.23 21.20
C THR A 392 10.10 13.22 22.29
N ARG A 393 9.17 13.55 23.18
CA ARG A 393 8.69 12.64 24.23
C ARG A 393 7.38 11.99 23.84
N LEU A 394 7.29 10.67 24.03
CA LEU A 394 6.05 9.90 23.96
C LEU A 394 5.81 9.28 25.33
N SER A 395 4.72 9.64 26.00
CA SER A 395 4.33 9.06 27.29
C SER A 395 3.05 8.26 27.14
N TYR A 396 3.05 7.05 27.70
CA TYR A 396 1.94 6.11 27.59
C TYR A 396 1.42 5.72 28.98
N PRO A 397 0.27 6.29 29.40
CA PRO A 397 -0.39 5.93 30.64
C PRO A 397 -0.69 4.43 30.72
N GLY A 398 -0.30 3.81 31.83
CA GLY A 398 -0.54 2.39 32.07
C GLY A 398 0.31 1.43 31.23
N ALA A 399 1.25 1.91 30.41
CA ALA A 399 2.26 1.06 29.78
C ALA A 399 3.45 0.83 30.72
N GLY A 400 4.08 -0.33 30.61
CA GLY A 400 5.16 -0.79 31.49
C GLY A 400 6.54 -0.66 30.87
N HIS A 401 7.51 -1.34 31.46
CA HIS A 401 8.91 -1.30 31.03
C HIS A 401 9.15 -1.91 29.64
N LEU A 402 8.50 -3.04 29.34
CA LEU A 402 8.77 -3.85 28.15
C LEU A 402 7.89 -3.46 26.96
N ILE A 403 8.08 -2.26 26.43
CA ILE A 403 7.41 -1.82 25.19
C ILE A 403 8.12 -2.50 24.00
N GLU A 404 7.58 -3.66 23.63
CA GLU A 404 8.01 -4.52 22.52
C GLU A 404 7.39 -4.07 21.18
N PRO A 405 7.76 -4.69 20.04
CA PRO A 405 7.01 -4.54 18.81
C PRO A 405 5.51 -4.90 18.98
N PRO A 406 4.62 -4.36 18.13
CA PRO A 406 3.17 -4.51 18.26
C PRO A 406 2.70 -5.97 18.39
N TYR A 407 1.57 -6.13 19.08
CA TYR A 407 0.89 -7.42 19.27
C TYR A 407 1.69 -8.44 20.10
N SER A 408 2.80 -8.01 20.70
CA SER A 408 3.56 -8.83 21.65
C SER A 408 2.79 -8.95 22.97
N PRO A 409 2.62 -10.17 23.51
CA PRO A 409 1.92 -10.34 24.77
C PRO A 409 2.59 -9.59 25.92
N THR A 410 1.79 -8.87 26.70
CA THR A 410 2.31 -8.07 27.83
C THR A 410 2.73 -9.00 28.97
N SER A 411 3.95 -8.82 29.48
CA SER A 411 4.46 -9.50 30.67
C SER A 411 4.63 -8.48 31.78
N ARG A 412 3.66 -8.38 32.69
CA ARG A 412 3.73 -7.46 33.84
C ARG A 412 4.82 -7.85 34.83
N MET A 413 5.10 -9.15 34.91
CA MET A 413 6.20 -9.70 35.68
C MET A 413 6.80 -10.90 34.95
N SER A 414 8.09 -11.13 35.15
CA SER A 414 8.74 -12.36 34.68
C SER A 414 9.93 -12.72 35.54
N LEU A 415 10.35 -13.99 35.46
CA LEU A 415 11.59 -14.43 36.08
C LEU A 415 12.79 -13.79 35.37
N TRP A 416 13.58 -13.02 36.11
CA TRP A 416 14.84 -12.45 35.65
C TRP A 416 15.98 -12.85 36.60
N SER A 417 17.14 -13.13 36.02
CA SER A 417 18.30 -13.59 36.80
C SER A 417 19.27 -12.44 37.04
N VAL A 418 19.26 -11.89 38.26
CA VAL A 418 20.38 -11.11 38.80
C VAL A 418 21.35 -12.09 39.42
N LYS A 419 22.16 -12.77 38.58
CA LYS A 419 23.01 -13.87 39.03
C LYS A 419 23.83 -13.46 40.28
N PRO A 420 23.83 -14.27 41.35
CA PRO A 420 23.35 -15.67 41.41
C PRO A 420 21.84 -15.86 41.71
N GLN A 421 21.07 -14.80 41.94
CA GLN A 421 19.67 -14.89 42.37
C GLN A 421 18.70 -14.88 41.17
N LYS A 422 17.71 -15.76 41.20
CA LYS A 422 16.54 -15.73 40.31
C LYS A 422 15.43 -15.02 41.04
N LEU A 423 14.96 -13.91 40.49
CA LEU A 423 13.92 -13.08 41.10
C LEU A 423 12.80 -12.89 40.09
N ILE A 424 11.56 -12.86 40.59
CA ILE A 424 10.44 -12.40 39.78
C ILE A 424 10.49 -10.87 39.80
N THR A 425 10.65 -10.29 38.62
CA THR A 425 10.80 -8.85 38.43
C THR A 425 9.51 -8.25 37.93
N LEU A 426 9.11 -7.13 38.53
CA LEU A 426 8.00 -6.30 38.12
C LEU A 426 8.42 -5.37 36.98
N TRP A 427 7.78 -5.52 35.83
CA TRP A 427 7.93 -4.64 34.67
C TRP A 427 6.84 -3.56 34.61
N GLY A 428 5.70 -3.84 35.25
CA GLY A 428 4.50 -3.02 35.15
C GLY A 428 3.80 -3.15 33.79
N GLY A 429 2.84 -2.28 33.52
CA GLY A 429 1.97 -2.34 32.34
C GLY A 429 0.63 -3.03 32.59
N HIS A 430 -0.46 -2.37 32.19
CA HIS A 430 -1.80 -2.92 32.10
C HIS A 430 -2.05 -3.42 30.68
N LEU A 431 -2.71 -4.57 30.55
CA LEU A 431 -2.77 -5.33 29.29
C LEU A 431 -3.17 -4.48 28.06
N ALA A 432 -4.36 -3.89 28.06
CA ALA A 432 -4.84 -3.10 26.91
C ALA A 432 -4.08 -1.77 26.70
N PRO A 433 -3.84 -0.93 27.73
CA PRO A 433 -3.02 0.28 27.56
C PRO A 433 -1.59 0.00 27.07
N HIS A 434 -0.99 -1.11 27.53
CA HIS A 434 0.34 -1.52 27.11
C HIS A 434 0.35 -1.98 25.65
N ALA A 435 -0.63 -2.78 25.22
CA ALA A 435 -0.77 -3.18 23.81
C ALA A 435 -0.93 -1.95 22.89
N ALA A 436 -1.80 -1.00 23.27
CA ALA A 436 -1.98 0.25 22.53
C ALA A 436 -0.69 1.09 22.46
N ALA A 437 0.10 1.11 23.54
CA ALA A 437 1.39 1.78 23.57
C ALA A 437 2.41 1.14 22.61
N GLN A 438 2.46 -0.20 22.53
CA GLN A 438 3.32 -0.90 21.57
C GLN A 438 2.93 -0.55 20.12
N GLU A 439 1.64 -0.55 19.80
CA GLU A 439 1.14 -0.19 18.46
C GLU A 439 1.48 1.26 18.07
N ASP A 440 1.13 2.22 18.92
CA ASP A 440 1.32 3.65 18.62
C ASP A 440 2.80 4.04 18.64
N SER A 441 3.59 3.52 19.60
CA SER A 441 5.02 3.81 19.67
C SER A 441 5.77 3.22 18.48
N TRP A 442 5.44 2.01 18.04
CA TRP A 442 6.06 1.42 16.85
C TRP A 442 5.83 2.26 15.60
N LYS A 443 4.58 2.68 15.38
CA LYS A 443 4.24 3.58 14.28
C LYS A 443 5.03 4.89 14.35
N LYS A 444 5.05 5.55 15.51
CA LYS A 444 5.76 6.82 15.70
C LYS A 444 7.28 6.67 15.59
N MET A 445 7.86 5.54 16.01
CA MET A 445 9.26 5.22 15.79
C MET A 445 9.57 5.13 14.30
N LEU A 446 8.78 4.39 13.52
CA LEU A 446 8.97 4.31 12.07
C LEU A 446 8.84 5.68 11.39
N ASP A 447 7.83 6.48 11.77
CA ASP A 447 7.66 7.86 11.25
C ASP A 447 8.85 8.77 11.61
N PHE A 448 9.47 8.54 12.77
CA PHE A 448 10.66 9.27 13.20
C PHE A 448 11.92 8.84 12.44
N LEU A 449 12.12 7.54 12.26
CA LEU A 449 13.21 7.00 11.45
C LEU A 449 13.10 7.47 10.00
N GLU A 450 11.90 7.46 9.43
CA GLU A 450 11.65 7.94 8.06
C GLU A 450 12.09 9.39 7.94
N ARG A 451 11.62 10.27 8.85
CA ARG A 451 11.94 11.70 8.85
C ARG A 451 13.43 12.02 8.98
N HIS A 452 14.19 11.20 9.70
CA HIS A 452 15.56 11.51 10.10
C HIS A 452 16.62 10.68 9.39
N LEU A 453 16.24 9.57 8.74
CA LEU A 453 17.15 8.71 7.98
C LEU A 453 16.82 8.63 6.49
N ARG A 454 15.66 9.11 6.06
CA ARG A 454 15.32 9.26 4.64
C ARG A 454 15.03 10.74 4.40
N ASP A 455 15.71 11.32 3.41
CA ASP A 455 15.93 12.76 3.31
C ASP A 455 14.65 13.61 3.32
N THR A 456 14.74 14.78 3.95
CA THR A 456 13.66 15.76 4.12
C THR A 456 13.82 17.02 3.27
N GLU A 457 14.81 17.10 2.37
CA GLU A 457 14.90 18.22 1.41
C GLU A 457 13.77 18.21 0.36
N THR A 458 13.12 17.06 0.12
CA THR A 458 11.90 16.95 -0.70
C THR A 458 10.60 17.23 0.06
N HIS A 459 10.60 17.30 1.40
CA HIS A 459 9.36 17.34 2.20
C HIS A 459 9.10 18.63 2.99
N ARG A 460 10.00 19.60 2.99
CA ARG A 460 9.80 20.86 3.74
C ARG A 460 8.81 21.85 3.10
N ARG A 461 8.33 21.61 1.87
CA ARG A 461 7.32 22.44 1.19
C ARG A 461 5.86 21.97 1.36
N GLN A 462 5.59 20.82 1.98
CA GLN A 462 4.24 20.23 2.07
C GLN A 462 3.72 20.07 3.50
N LYS A 463 4.04 20.98 4.42
CA LYS A 463 3.33 21.05 5.71
C LYS A 463 2.03 21.83 5.59
N THR A 464 1.01 21.20 5.00
CA THR A 464 -0.40 21.30 5.41
C THR A 464 -1.25 20.36 4.56
N LYS A 465 -1.47 19.12 5.03
CA LYS A 465 -2.77 18.39 5.09
C LYS A 465 -2.55 16.89 5.33
N ARG A 466 -2.91 16.49 6.56
CA ARG A 466 -3.47 15.20 7.03
C ARG A 466 -2.70 13.88 6.72
N TRP A 467 -2.14 13.33 7.80
CA TRP A 467 -1.43 12.05 7.94
C TRP A 467 -2.33 10.80 7.79
N THR A 468 -1.98 9.84 6.93
CA THR A 468 -2.29 8.39 7.07
C THR A 468 -1.36 7.52 6.19
N LEU A 469 -0.59 6.59 6.81
CA LEU A 469 0.04 5.35 6.29
C LEU A 469 0.91 5.39 4.99
N TRP A 470 2.26 5.42 5.09
CA TRP A 470 3.14 5.33 3.90
C TRP A 470 4.47 4.62 4.18
N VAL A 471 4.62 3.34 3.76
CA VAL A 471 5.86 2.77 3.14
C VAL A 471 5.49 1.59 2.18
N CYS A 472 4.30 1.58 1.59
CA CYS A 472 3.91 0.57 0.58
C CYS A 472 2.98 1.14 -0.50
N SER A 473 2.97 2.47 -0.65
CA SER A 473 1.78 3.21 -1.07
C SER A 473 1.92 3.90 -2.44
N ASP A 474 3.12 4.31 -2.84
CA ASP A 474 3.34 5.21 -3.99
C ASP A 474 2.65 4.78 -5.30
N MET A 475 2.65 3.47 -5.62
CA MET A 475 2.01 2.96 -6.85
C MET A 475 0.50 2.75 -6.72
N ALA A 476 0.02 2.38 -5.53
CA ALA A 476 -1.42 2.32 -5.26
C ALA A 476 -2.01 3.74 -5.27
N ASP A 477 -1.24 4.72 -4.80
CA ASP A 477 -1.65 6.12 -4.81
C ASP A 477 -1.52 6.77 -6.16
N LEU A 478 -0.52 6.42 -6.97
CA LEU A 478 -0.49 6.81 -8.38
C LEU A 478 -1.74 6.27 -9.08
N LEU A 479 -2.08 4.98 -8.93
CA LEU A 479 -3.28 4.42 -9.55
C LEU A 479 -4.57 5.09 -9.05
N ARG A 480 -4.70 5.33 -7.74
CA ARG A 480 -5.85 6.04 -7.16
C ARG A 480 -5.95 7.48 -7.69
N LEU A 481 -4.83 8.18 -7.79
CA LEU A 481 -4.77 9.51 -8.37
C LEU A 481 -5.18 9.48 -9.85
N LEU A 482 -4.64 8.54 -10.64
CA LEU A 482 -4.99 8.37 -12.05
C LEU A 482 -6.48 8.10 -12.24
N LEU A 483 -7.10 7.30 -11.37
CA LEU A 483 -8.54 7.06 -11.38
C LEU A 483 -9.34 8.33 -11.03
N GLN A 484 -8.88 9.10 -10.04
CA GLN A 484 -9.49 10.37 -9.66
C GLN A 484 -9.41 11.40 -10.78
N VAL A 485 -8.23 11.63 -11.36
CA VAL A 485 -8.05 12.61 -12.45
C VAL A 485 -8.73 12.17 -13.73
N ALA A 486 -8.86 10.86 -14.01
CA ALA A 486 -9.62 10.36 -15.14
C ALA A 486 -11.14 10.61 -14.98
N GLU A 487 -11.70 10.44 -13.77
CA GLU A 487 -13.10 10.80 -13.52
C GLU A 487 -13.33 12.31 -13.53
N LYS A 488 -12.36 13.07 -13.03
CA LYS A 488 -12.36 14.53 -13.12
C LYS A 488 -12.35 15.01 -14.57
N ALA A 489 -11.53 14.38 -15.43
CA ALA A 489 -11.48 14.64 -16.87
C ALA A 489 -12.80 14.28 -17.55
N ALA A 490 -13.38 13.13 -17.21
CA ALA A 490 -14.70 12.73 -17.69
C ALA A 490 -15.79 13.73 -17.27
N ASN A 491 -15.72 14.29 -16.06
CA ASN A 491 -16.64 15.34 -15.62
C ASN A 491 -16.49 16.62 -16.45
N VAL A 492 -15.26 17.06 -16.73
CA VAL A 492 -15.02 18.20 -17.63
C VAL A 492 -15.63 17.95 -19.01
N ALA A 493 -15.41 16.77 -19.61
CA ALA A 493 -16.01 16.39 -20.89
C ALA A 493 -17.55 16.40 -20.85
N ARG A 494 -18.17 15.94 -19.77
CA ARG A 494 -19.64 16.00 -19.60
C ARG A 494 -20.14 17.44 -19.47
N VAL A 495 -19.48 18.28 -18.66
CA VAL A 495 -19.85 19.69 -18.45
C VAL A 495 -19.76 20.48 -19.74
N CYS A 496 -18.68 20.29 -20.52
CA CYS A 496 -18.50 20.92 -21.83
C CYS A 496 -19.66 20.64 -22.80
N ARG A 497 -20.27 19.45 -22.73
CA ARG A 497 -21.45 19.10 -23.55
C ARG A 497 -22.79 19.54 -22.96
N GLN A 498 -22.91 19.66 -21.64
CA GLN A 498 -24.16 20.10 -20.99
C GLN A 498 -24.42 21.59 -21.20
N GLU A 499 -23.37 22.39 -21.33
CA GLU A 499 -23.43 23.84 -21.47
C GLU A 499 -23.33 24.24 -22.95
N ALA A 500 -24.48 24.48 -23.60
CA ALA A 500 -24.56 24.80 -25.03
C ALA A 500 -23.67 25.97 -25.51
N PRO A 501 -23.46 27.07 -24.74
CA PRO A 501 -22.57 28.16 -25.14
C PRO A 501 -21.08 27.76 -25.15
N LEU A 502 -20.69 26.81 -24.30
CA LEU A 502 -19.34 26.27 -24.27
C LEU A 502 -19.12 25.42 -25.53
N PHE A 503 -19.97 24.44 -25.80
CA PHE A 503 -19.73 23.48 -26.88
C PHE A 503 -19.49 24.08 -28.29
N GLN A 504 -20.20 25.17 -28.66
CA GLN A 504 -20.05 25.81 -29.98
C GLN A 504 -18.81 26.71 -30.12
N LEU A 505 -18.25 27.22 -29.03
CA LEU A 505 -17.08 28.11 -29.02
C LEU A 505 -15.75 27.36 -28.92
N LEU A 506 -15.77 26.05 -28.67
CA LEU A 506 -14.59 25.29 -28.24
C LEU A 506 -14.04 24.33 -29.29
N VAL A 507 -14.52 24.37 -30.54
CA VAL A 507 -14.07 23.46 -31.60
C VAL A 507 -13.26 24.25 -32.62
N GLN A 508 -11.95 23.97 -32.71
CA GLN A 508 -11.05 24.54 -33.71
C GLN A 508 -10.54 23.41 -34.62
N GLU A 509 -10.49 23.62 -35.93
CA GLU A 509 -9.83 22.66 -36.84
C GLU A 509 -8.31 22.76 -36.68
N LYS A 510 -7.60 21.64 -36.58
CA LYS A 510 -6.12 21.60 -36.55
C LYS A 510 -5.56 22.03 -37.91
N ILE A 511 -4.55 22.90 -37.91
CA ILE A 511 -3.90 23.45 -39.13
C ILE A 511 -2.39 23.24 -39.03
N GLY A 512 -1.71 22.98 -40.16
CA GLY A 512 -0.24 22.93 -40.21
C GLY A 512 0.35 21.58 -39.77
N GLU A 513 1.47 21.61 -39.03
CA GLU A 513 2.22 20.40 -38.60
C GLU A 513 1.48 19.54 -37.55
N ASP A 514 0.41 20.08 -36.95
CA ASP A 514 -0.40 19.40 -35.92
C ASP A 514 -1.62 18.65 -36.52
N LYS A 515 -1.90 18.79 -37.82
CA LYS A 515 -3.05 18.13 -38.48
C LYS A 515 -2.73 16.67 -38.81
N ASN A 516 -3.62 15.76 -38.43
CA ASN A 516 -3.54 14.38 -38.89
C ASN A 516 -3.85 14.26 -40.38
N LYS A 517 -2.86 13.83 -41.17
CA LYS A 517 -2.92 13.73 -42.64
C LYS A 517 -4.01 12.79 -43.17
N LYS A 518 -4.57 11.92 -42.33
CA LYS A 518 -5.58 10.92 -42.71
C LYS A 518 -7.02 11.34 -42.51
N PHE A 519 -7.26 12.41 -41.74
CA PHE A 519 -8.62 12.91 -41.49
C PHE A 519 -8.88 14.15 -42.35
N VAL A 520 -10.07 14.19 -42.97
CA VAL A 520 -10.51 15.33 -43.79
C VAL A 520 -10.62 16.58 -42.92
N GLN A 521 -11.19 16.40 -41.72
CA GLN A 521 -11.29 17.40 -40.65
C GLN A 521 -10.76 16.77 -39.36
N ASP A 522 -9.88 17.49 -38.67
CA ASP A 522 -9.26 17.09 -37.42
C ASP A 522 -9.45 18.23 -36.43
N PHE A 523 -9.92 17.97 -35.22
CA PHE A 523 -10.41 19.00 -34.32
C PHE A 523 -9.60 19.02 -33.04
N LYS A 524 -9.19 20.22 -32.63
CA LYS A 524 -8.68 20.51 -31.29
C LYS A 524 -9.81 21.14 -30.51
N THR A 525 -10.10 20.61 -29.33
CA THR A 525 -11.01 21.30 -28.41
C THR A 525 -10.26 21.94 -27.25
N LEU A 526 -10.75 23.08 -26.76
CA LEU A 526 -10.23 23.63 -25.50
C LEU A 526 -10.43 22.61 -24.36
N ALA A 527 -11.45 21.76 -24.45
CA ALA A 527 -11.65 20.67 -23.50
C ALA A 527 -10.47 19.69 -23.49
N ASP A 528 -9.92 19.33 -24.65
CA ASP A 528 -8.75 18.44 -24.74
C ASP A 528 -7.53 19.06 -24.06
N VAL A 529 -7.21 20.33 -24.37
CA VAL A 529 -6.09 21.06 -23.78
C VAL A 529 -6.25 21.17 -22.27
N VAL A 530 -7.43 21.58 -21.81
CA VAL A 530 -7.71 21.78 -20.39
C VAL A 530 -7.68 20.47 -19.62
N ILE A 531 -8.22 19.39 -20.17
CA ILE A 531 -8.17 18.05 -19.56
C ILE A 531 -6.73 17.59 -19.45
N GLN A 532 -5.93 17.74 -20.50
CA GLN A 532 -4.51 17.37 -20.49
C GLN A 532 -3.74 18.16 -19.44
N GLU A 533 -3.88 19.48 -19.41
CA GLU A 533 -3.19 20.34 -18.45
C GLU A 533 -3.68 20.12 -17.02
N MET A 534 -4.95 19.79 -16.82
CA MET A 534 -5.49 19.41 -15.51
C MET A 534 -4.89 18.10 -15.00
N ILE A 535 -4.84 17.06 -15.85
CA ILE A 535 -4.19 15.80 -15.47
C ILE A 535 -2.70 16.05 -15.18
N ARG A 536 -2.00 16.79 -16.04
CA ARG A 536 -0.59 17.17 -15.87
C ARG A 536 -0.37 17.93 -14.56
N HIS A 537 -1.22 18.90 -14.24
CA HIS A 537 -1.17 19.70 -13.02
C HIS A 537 -1.40 18.83 -11.78
N ASP A 538 -2.48 18.04 -11.74
CA ASP A 538 -2.86 17.27 -10.56
C ASP A 538 -1.90 16.10 -10.30
N VAL A 539 -1.45 15.43 -11.35
CA VAL A 539 -0.40 14.40 -11.24
C VAL A 539 0.92 15.03 -10.84
N GLY A 540 1.34 16.12 -11.50
CA GLY A 540 2.58 16.82 -11.16
C GLY A 540 2.61 17.44 -9.77
N ALA A 541 1.46 17.78 -9.21
CA ALA A 541 1.35 18.28 -7.84
C ALA A 541 1.65 17.20 -6.79
N GLN A 542 1.32 15.93 -7.08
CA GLN A 542 1.59 14.79 -6.18
C GLN A 542 2.88 14.06 -6.51
N PHE A 543 3.25 13.97 -7.79
CA PHE A 543 4.44 13.30 -8.31
C PHE A 543 5.26 14.26 -9.21
N PRO A 544 5.96 15.25 -8.61
CA PRO A 544 6.72 16.26 -9.36
C PRO A 544 7.78 15.68 -10.31
N GLU A 545 8.37 14.55 -9.96
CA GLU A 545 9.39 13.83 -10.73
C GLU A 545 8.87 13.31 -12.08
N MET A 546 7.55 13.13 -12.23
CA MET A 546 6.92 12.69 -13.47
C MET A 546 6.58 13.85 -14.40
N LEU A 547 6.54 15.09 -13.90
CA LEU A 547 5.98 16.25 -14.61
C LEU A 547 6.58 16.43 -16.02
N ASP A 548 7.89 16.29 -16.18
CA ASP A 548 8.56 16.45 -17.49
C ASP A 548 8.30 15.28 -18.46
N PHE A 549 7.74 14.18 -17.96
CA PHE A 549 7.46 12.95 -18.70
C PHE A 549 5.96 12.66 -18.83
N ILE A 550 5.11 13.64 -18.51
CA ILE A 550 3.68 13.63 -18.84
C ILE A 550 3.52 14.24 -20.24
N HIS A 551 3.21 13.40 -21.21
CA HIS A 551 2.97 13.79 -22.59
C HIS A 551 1.50 13.55 -22.95
N GLY A 552 1.00 14.29 -23.93
CA GLY A 552 -0.33 14.06 -24.48
C GLY A 552 -0.41 14.52 -25.92
N GLU A 553 -1.62 14.43 -26.46
CA GLU A 553 -1.92 14.77 -27.85
C GLU A 553 -1.78 16.27 -28.16
N GLU A 554 -2.18 17.13 -27.21
CA GLU A 554 -2.45 18.53 -27.51
C GLU A 554 -1.33 19.48 -27.10
N SER A 555 -1.12 20.51 -27.92
CA SER A 555 -0.32 21.68 -27.54
C SER A 555 -1.12 22.57 -26.58
N ASN A 556 -0.51 22.99 -25.48
CA ASN A 556 -1.13 23.89 -24.51
C ASN A 556 -1.19 25.37 -24.95
N LYS A 557 -0.76 25.68 -26.18
CA LYS A 557 -0.88 27.01 -26.77
C LYS A 557 -2.21 27.15 -27.52
N PHE A 558 -2.87 28.28 -27.31
CA PHE A 558 -4.11 28.69 -27.97
C PHE A 558 -3.94 30.10 -28.53
N GLU A 559 -4.57 30.39 -29.66
CA GLU A 559 -4.64 31.75 -30.21
C GLU A 559 -6.04 32.30 -29.88
N ASN A 560 -6.12 33.48 -29.25
CA ASN A 560 -7.41 34.11 -28.95
C ASN A 560 -7.99 34.82 -30.19
N GLY A 561 -9.22 35.37 -30.09
CA GLY A 561 -9.87 36.10 -31.19
C GLY A 561 -9.15 37.38 -31.64
N LEU A 562 -8.10 37.80 -30.92
CA LEU A 562 -7.24 38.95 -31.24
C LEU A 562 -5.92 38.55 -31.92
N GLY A 563 -5.66 37.24 -32.11
CA GLY A 563 -4.41 36.73 -32.70
C GLY A 563 -3.23 36.60 -31.73
N GLU A 564 -3.48 36.71 -30.42
CA GLU A 564 -2.45 36.58 -29.40
C GLU A 564 -2.31 35.12 -28.94
N SER A 565 -1.06 34.64 -28.86
CA SER A 565 -0.76 33.30 -28.34
C SER A 565 -0.84 33.28 -26.81
N VAL A 566 -1.85 32.60 -26.27
CA VAL A 566 -2.04 32.33 -24.84
C VAL A 566 -1.60 30.89 -24.52
N THR A 567 -0.87 30.70 -23.42
CA THR A 567 -0.55 29.35 -22.91
C THR A 567 -1.55 28.98 -21.83
N VAL A 568 -2.33 27.93 -22.07
CA VAL A 568 -3.33 27.41 -21.13
C VAL A 568 -2.63 26.60 -20.06
N THR A 569 -2.87 26.94 -18.79
CA THR A 569 -2.35 26.21 -17.62
C THR A 569 -3.42 26.20 -16.52
N VAL A 570 -3.42 25.18 -15.67
CA VAL A 570 -4.25 25.21 -14.45
C VAL A 570 -3.53 26.03 -13.38
N CYS A 571 -4.19 27.08 -12.88
CA CYS A 571 -3.63 27.99 -11.88
C CYS A 571 -3.91 27.50 -10.45
N GLY A 572 -3.29 28.13 -9.45
CA GLY A 572 -3.41 27.73 -8.04
C GLY A 572 -4.81 27.89 -7.44
N THR A 573 -5.68 28.72 -8.03
CA THR A 573 -7.09 28.88 -7.62
C THR A 573 -8.06 28.83 -8.81
N GLU A 574 -9.33 28.56 -8.50
CA GLU A 574 -10.43 28.55 -9.47
C GLU A 574 -10.55 29.91 -10.18
N GLU A 575 -10.48 31.01 -9.42
CA GLU A 575 -10.62 32.38 -9.95
C GLU A 575 -9.48 32.74 -10.91
N GLN A 576 -8.25 32.32 -10.58
CA GLN A 576 -7.09 32.55 -11.46
C GLN A 576 -7.21 31.73 -12.75
N THR A 577 -7.72 30.51 -12.65
CA THR A 577 -7.95 29.65 -13.83
C THR A 577 -9.07 30.24 -14.69
N ALA A 578 -10.16 30.73 -14.08
CA ALA A 578 -11.24 31.40 -14.77
C ALA A 578 -10.78 32.69 -15.47
N ALA A 579 -9.91 33.48 -14.83
CA ALA A 579 -9.35 34.69 -15.44
C ALA A 579 -8.51 34.37 -16.68
N LEU A 580 -7.66 33.33 -16.62
CA LEU A 580 -6.89 32.86 -17.77
C LEU A 580 -7.79 32.31 -18.88
N LEU A 581 -8.77 31.47 -18.55
CA LEU A 581 -9.68 30.92 -19.54
C LEU A 581 -10.54 32.00 -20.20
N ALA A 582 -10.87 33.09 -19.48
CA ALA A 582 -11.60 34.20 -20.06
C ALA A 582 -10.80 34.93 -21.15
N THR A 583 -9.46 34.93 -21.12
CA THR A 583 -8.65 35.52 -22.21
C THR A 583 -8.63 34.64 -23.46
N VAL A 584 -8.76 33.32 -23.28
CA VAL A 584 -8.87 32.34 -24.38
C VAL A 584 -10.28 32.33 -24.97
N LEU A 585 -11.29 32.66 -24.15
CA LEU A 585 -12.71 32.66 -24.51
C LEU A 585 -13.25 34.06 -24.82
N ASP A 586 -12.39 34.96 -25.30
CA ASP A 586 -12.73 36.32 -25.74
C ASP A 586 -13.61 37.11 -24.75
N GLY A 587 -13.30 37.00 -23.44
CA GLY A 587 -14.00 37.70 -22.36
C GLY A 587 -15.26 36.99 -21.86
N ASN A 588 -15.55 35.75 -22.29
CA ASN A 588 -16.69 34.98 -21.79
C ASN A 588 -16.45 34.44 -20.37
N HIS A 589 -16.61 35.33 -19.39
CA HIS A 589 -16.40 35.01 -17.97
C HIS A 589 -17.30 33.89 -17.46
N THR A 590 -18.53 33.76 -17.99
CA THR A 590 -19.47 32.70 -17.56
C THR A 590 -18.95 31.33 -17.95
N ALA A 591 -18.57 31.15 -19.22
CA ALA A 591 -17.99 29.92 -19.73
C ALA A 591 -16.66 29.58 -19.01
N ALA A 592 -15.81 30.59 -18.83
CA ALA A 592 -14.53 30.45 -18.15
C ALA A 592 -14.69 30.00 -16.68
N SER A 593 -15.65 30.57 -15.95
CA SER A 593 -15.94 30.21 -14.57
C SER A 593 -16.52 28.79 -14.45
N LEU A 594 -17.41 28.40 -15.37
CA LEU A 594 -17.97 27.05 -15.40
C LEU A 594 -16.89 25.98 -15.63
N LEU A 595 -15.98 26.22 -16.59
CA LEU A 595 -14.85 25.34 -16.85
C LEU A 595 -13.87 25.31 -15.68
N ALA A 596 -13.47 26.47 -15.14
CA ALA A 596 -12.58 26.55 -14.00
C ALA A 596 -13.13 25.78 -12.80
N ARG A 597 -14.42 25.92 -12.50
CA ARG A 597 -15.09 25.15 -11.45
C ARG A 597 -15.01 23.64 -11.70
N ALA A 598 -15.26 23.18 -12.94
CA ALA A 598 -15.15 21.77 -13.29
C ALA A 598 -13.70 21.24 -13.16
N ILE A 599 -12.70 22.06 -13.50
CA ILE A 599 -11.26 21.77 -13.37
C ILE A 599 -10.82 21.74 -11.90
N HIS A 600 -11.44 22.50 -11.00
CA HIS A 600 -11.04 22.56 -9.58
C HIS A 600 -11.88 21.65 -8.69
N GLN A 601 -13.00 21.13 -9.19
CA GLN A 601 -13.88 20.23 -8.45
C GLN A 601 -13.27 18.83 -8.31
N ASN A 602 -13.17 18.35 -7.07
CA ASN A 602 -12.77 16.96 -6.81
C ASN A 602 -13.99 16.03 -6.95
N PRO A 603 -13.88 14.92 -7.71
CA PRO A 603 -14.96 13.95 -7.82
C PRO A 603 -15.24 13.25 -6.49
N ALA A 604 -16.46 12.72 -6.32
CA ALA A 604 -16.82 11.90 -5.18
C ALA A 604 -15.89 10.67 -5.06
N THR A 605 -15.69 10.18 -3.84
CA THR A 605 -14.78 9.07 -3.54
C THR A 605 -15.09 7.86 -4.43
N ILE A 606 -14.17 7.53 -5.34
CA ILE A 606 -14.29 6.34 -6.19
C ILE A 606 -14.00 5.14 -5.31
N ASP A 607 -14.98 4.23 -5.15
CA ASP A 607 -14.78 2.96 -4.45
C ASP A 607 -13.89 2.07 -5.31
N THR A 608 -12.59 2.12 -5.04
CA THR A 608 -11.60 1.34 -5.77
C THR A 608 -11.17 0.17 -4.91
N SER A 609 -11.44 -1.06 -5.35
CA SER A 609 -10.83 -2.28 -4.79
C SER A 609 -9.33 -2.35 -5.16
N THR A 610 -8.55 -1.31 -4.84
CA THR A 610 -7.11 -1.21 -5.07
C THR A 610 -6.30 -1.63 -3.86
N ASP A 611 -6.97 -2.01 -2.77
CA ASP A 611 -6.35 -2.50 -1.54
C ASP A 611 -5.55 -3.79 -1.82
N GLY A 612 -4.22 -3.69 -1.69
CA GLY A 612 -3.28 -4.80 -1.87
C GLY A 612 -2.51 -4.82 -3.19
N VAL A 613 -2.66 -3.82 -4.07
CA VAL A 613 -1.82 -3.71 -5.28
C VAL A 613 -0.46 -3.14 -4.92
N THR A 614 0.56 -4.00 -4.80
CA THR A 614 1.97 -3.60 -4.65
C THR A 614 2.71 -3.82 -5.97
N VAL A 615 3.32 -2.76 -6.50
CA VAL A 615 4.08 -2.80 -7.76
C VAL A 615 5.47 -2.25 -7.46
N PRO A 616 6.56 -2.97 -7.78
CA PRO A 616 7.92 -2.56 -7.46
C PRO A 616 8.46 -1.56 -8.51
N LEU A 617 7.80 -0.42 -8.69
CA LEU A 617 8.20 0.63 -9.63
C LEU A 617 8.29 1.98 -8.93
N SER A 618 9.30 2.78 -9.29
CA SER A 618 9.46 4.15 -8.81
C SER A 618 8.79 5.14 -9.77
N PRO A 619 8.03 6.14 -9.31
CA PRO A 619 7.43 7.17 -10.18
C PRO A 619 8.45 7.86 -11.10
N SER A 620 9.70 8.03 -10.66
CA SER A 620 10.78 8.64 -11.47
C SER A 620 11.15 7.85 -12.73
N GLU A 621 10.83 6.56 -12.79
CA GLU A 621 11.11 5.68 -13.94
C GLU A 621 9.96 5.68 -14.96
N LEU A 622 8.86 6.36 -14.64
CA LEU A 622 7.61 6.31 -15.39
C LEU A 622 7.42 7.54 -16.27
N GLY A 623 6.81 7.32 -17.43
CA GLY A 623 6.24 8.37 -18.27
C GLY A 623 4.74 8.14 -18.45
N ILE A 624 4.01 9.20 -18.76
CA ILE A 624 2.56 9.15 -19.00
C ILE A 624 2.28 9.62 -20.43
N TRP A 625 1.37 8.90 -21.10
CA TRP A 625 0.69 9.34 -22.31
C TRP A 625 -0.79 9.59 -21.99
N ILE A 626 -1.28 10.77 -22.35
CA ILE A 626 -2.67 11.19 -22.16
C ILE A 626 -3.34 11.35 -23.53
N ASP A 627 -4.46 10.68 -23.71
CA ASP A 627 -5.46 11.01 -24.72
C ASP A 627 -6.65 11.66 -24.00
N PRO A 628 -6.82 12.98 -24.09
CA PRO A 628 -7.83 13.70 -23.32
C PRO A 628 -9.26 13.26 -23.67
N ILE A 629 -9.55 13.09 -24.97
CA ILE A 629 -10.83 12.64 -25.50
C ILE A 629 -10.57 11.84 -26.81
N ASP A 630 -10.37 10.53 -26.69
CA ASP A 630 -10.33 9.61 -27.83
C ASP A 630 -11.66 9.70 -28.57
N ALA A 631 -11.62 9.55 -29.89
CA ALA A 631 -12.77 9.72 -30.77
C ALA A 631 -13.41 11.11 -30.67
N THR A 632 -12.60 12.18 -30.69
CA THR A 632 -13.05 13.58 -30.64
C THR A 632 -14.16 13.89 -31.64
N SER A 633 -14.13 13.29 -32.84
CA SER A 633 -15.22 13.41 -33.83
C SER A 633 -16.56 12.90 -33.32
N GLN A 634 -16.58 11.77 -32.62
CA GLN A 634 -17.80 11.20 -32.02
C GLN A 634 -18.27 12.03 -30.82
N TYR A 635 -17.32 12.56 -30.05
CA TYR A 635 -17.60 13.52 -28.99
C TYR A 635 -18.22 14.81 -29.53
N ILE A 636 -17.76 15.30 -30.69
CA ILE A 636 -18.30 16.50 -31.35
C ILE A 636 -19.68 16.23 -31.96
N GLU A 637 -19.83 15.15 -32.73
CA GLU A 637 -21.12 14.77 -33.33
C GLU A 637 -22.21 14.56 -32.27
N GLY A 638 -21.84 13.99 -31.12
CA GLY A 638 -22.72 13.96 -29.96
C GLY A 638 -23.90 13.02 -30.08
N ARG A 639 -23.85 12.04 -30.99
CA ARG A 639 -24.93 11.08 -31.20
C ARG A 639 -25.13 10.23 -29.94
N GLU A 640 -26.33 10.32 -29.38
CA GLU A 640 -26.74 9.55 -28.20
C GLU A 640 -27.36 8.23 -28.66
N GLU A 641 -26.53 7.19 -28.74
CA GLU A 641 -26.98 5.83 -29.05
C GLU A 641 -27.32 5.08 -27.75
N VAL A 642 -28.29 4.15 -27.80
CA VAL A 642 -28.62 3.28 -26.67
C VAL A 642 -27.60 2.13 -26.64
N LEU A 643 -26.91 1.97 -25.51
CA LEU A 643 -25.98 0.85 -25.33
C LEU A 643 -26.79 -0.42 -25.02
N GLU A 644 -26.72 -1.43 -25.89
CA GLU A 644 -27.26 -2.76 -25.62
C GLU A 644 -26.23 -3.60 -24.85
N ASP A 645 -26.65 -4.21 -23.73
CA ASP A 645 -25.77 -5.04 -22.90
C ASP A 645 -25.21 -6.22 -23.70
N GLY A 646 -23.88 -6.32 -23.77
CA GLY A 646 -23.17 -7.39 -24.46
C GLY A 646 -22.90 -7.14 -25.95
N HIS A 647 -23.25 -5.96 -26.47
CA HIS A 647 -22.96 -5.54 -27.84
C HIS A 647 -22.03 -4.32 -27.88
N LEU A 648 -21.20 -4.22 -28.93
CA LEU A 648 -20.37 -3.04 -29.16
C LEU A 648 -21.17 -1.95 -29.86
N CYS A 649 -20.81 -0.70 -29.58
CA CYS A 649 -21.41 0.48 -30.17
C CYS A 649 -20.61 0.90 -31.43
N PRO A 650 -21.23 1.03 -32.61
CA PRO A 650 -20.49 1.38 -33.82
C PRO A 650 -20.05 2.86 -33.86
N SER A 651 -20.82 3.76 -33.25
CA SER A 651 -20.56 5.21 -33.26
C SER A 651 -21.18 5.94 -32.04
N GLY A 652 -20.98 7.26 -31.97
CA GLY A 652 -21.60 8.11 -30.95
C GLY A 652 -20.82 8.23 -29.64
N LEU A 653 -21.45 8.86 -28.65
CA LEU A 653 -20.78 9.29 -27.40
C LEU A 653 -20.17 8.14 -26.57
N HIS A 654 -20.68 6.92 -26.74
CA HIS A 654 -20.10 5.73 -26.09
C HIS A 654 -18.67 5.44 -26.55
N CYS A 655 -18.29 5.88 -27.76
CA CYS A 655 -16.94 5.69 -28.30
C CYS A 655 -15.94 6.71 -27.75
N ALA A 656 -16.39 7.79 -27.10
CA ALA A 656 -15.51 8.82 -26.56
C ALA A 656 -14.93 8.38 -25.21
N LEU A 657 -13.60 8.36 -25.08
CA LEU A 657 -12.89 7.88 -23.89
C LEU A 657 -11.83 8.87 -23.42
N VAL A 658 -11.52 8.85 -22.12
CA VAL A 658 -10.30 9.45 -21.57
C VAL A 658 -9.30 8.32 -21.35
N LEU A 659 -8.08 8.44 -21.92
CA LEU A 659 -7.04 7.41 -21.79
C LEU A 659 -5.83 8.00 -21.05
N ILE A 660 -5.39 7.31 -19.99
CA ILE A 660 -4.18 7.67 -19.27
C ILE A 660 -3.30 6.43 -19.15
N GLY A 661 -2.23 6.39 -19.94
CA GLY A 661 -1.32 5.24 -20.03
C GLY A 661 0.04 5.55 -19.42
N VAL A 662 0.53 4.68 -18.56
CA VAL A 662 1.81 4.79 -17.87
C VAL A 662 2.77 3.75 -18.44
N TYR A 663 3.98 4.15 -18.77
CA TYR A 663 5.01 3.28 -19.34
C TYR A 663 6.36 3.46 -18.65
N LEU A 664 7.20 2.43 -18.72
CA LEU A 664 8.58 2.48 -18.25
C LEU A 664 9.45 3.25 -19.24
N ARG A 665 10.13 4.31 -18.77
CA ARG A 665 11.01 5.13 -19.63
C ARG A 665 12.21 4.36 -20.17
N SER A 666 12.70 3.38 -19.40
CA SER A 666 13.88 2.58 -19.74
C SER A 666 13.62 1.58 -20.88
N THR A 667 12.41 1.01 -20.95
CA THR A 667 12.07 -0.06 -21.91
C THR A 667 10.97 0.32 -22.89
N GLY A 668 10.19 1.35 -22.57
CA GLY A 668 8.97 1.71 -23.27
C GLY A 668 7.81 0.76 -23.05
N LYS A 669 7.90 -0.25 -22.16
CA LYS A 669 6.79 -1.16 -21.90
C LYS A 669 5.67 -0.45 -21.13
N PRO A 670 4.39 -0.58 -21.52
CA PRO A 670 3.27 -0.02 -20.77
C PRO A 670 3.03 -0.88 -19.52
N VAL A 671 2.87 -0.22 -18.36
CA VAL A 671 2.81 -0.89 -17.04
C VAL A 671 1.52 -0.63 -16.28
N MET A 672 0.85 0.48 -16.54
CA MET A 672 -0.43 0.82 -15.91
C MET A 672 -1.28 1.61 -16.88
N GLY A 673 -2.59 1.42 -16.85
CA GLY A 673 -3.51 2.16 -17.69
C GLY A 673 -4.83 2.41 -17.00
N VAL A 674 -5.42 3.56 -17.28
CA VAL A 674 -6.80 3.93 -16.89
C VAL A 674 -7.54 4.34 -18.16
N ILE A 675 -8.73 3.76 -18.35
CA ILE A 675 -9.70 4.14 -19.38
C ILE A 675 -10.95 4.62 -18.67
N ASN A 676 -11.37 5.86 -18.89
CA ASN A 676 -12.68 6.33 -18.44
C ASN A 676 -13.59 6.55 -19.65
N GLN A 677 -14.78 5.97 -19.61
CA GLN A 677 -15.84 6.19 -20.58
C GLN A 677 -16.83 7.20 -19.98
N PRO A 678 -16.78 8.51 -20.34
CA PRO A 678 -17.57 9.53 -19.68
C PRO A 678 -19.08 9.35 -19.88
N PHE A 679 -19.49 8.83 -21.04
CA PHE A 679 -20.88 8.70 -21.48
C PHE A 679 -21.32 7.23 -21.50
N ASN A 680 -21.21 6.51 -20.38
CA ASN A 680 -21.56 5.09 -20.32
C ASN A 680 -23.05 4.84 -20.04
N TYR A 681 -23.63 5.50 -19.04
CA TYR A 681 -25.03 5.33 -18.65
C TYR A 681 -25.73 6.68 -18.51
N ARG A 682 -26.89 6.84 -19.13
CA ARG A 682 -27.71 8.06 -18.99
C ARG A 682 -28.79 7.83 -17.94
N ASP A 683 -28.87 8.67 -16.91
CA ASP A 683 -29.89 8.54 -15.86
C ASP A 683 -31.30 8.81 -16.45
N PRO A 684 -32.24 7.83 -16.40
CA PRO A 684 -33.61 8.00 -16.86
C PRO A 684 -34.36 9.11 -16.11
N ALA A 685 -33.92 9.46 -14.90
CA ALA A 685 -34.51 10.53 -14.08
C ALA A 685 -34.01 11.95 -14.46
N GLY A 686 -33.21 12.09 -15.52
CA GLY A 686 -32.76 13.39 -16.03
C GLY A 686 -31.54 13.99 -15.34
N ARG A 687 -30.81 13.21 -14.52
CA ARG A 687 -29.60 13.67 -13.79
C ARG A 687 -28.31 13.65 -14.63
N GLY A 688 -28.41 13.52 -15.95
CA GLY A 688 -27.27 13.53 -16.87
C GLY A 688 -26.58 12.17 -17.05
N TRP A 689 -25.37 12.21 -17.62
CA TRP A 689 -24.54 11.03 -17.92
C TRP A 689 -23.69 10.61 -16.72
N ARG A 690 -23.51 9.29 -16.55
CA ARG A 690 -22.61 8.65 -15.60
C ARG A 690 -21.55 7.87 -16.37
N GLY A 691 -20.30 8.03 -15.97
CA GLY A 691 -19.18 7.31 -16.57
C GLY A 691 -18.92 5.95 -15.96
N LYS A 692 -18.04 5.21 -16.61
CA LYS A 692 -17.51 3.92 -16.18
C LYS A 692 -16.00 3.90 -16.44
N HIS A 693 -15.23 3.48 -15.46
CA HIS A 693 -13.77 3.40 -15.58
C HIS A 693 -13.28 1.95 -15.57
N PHE A 694 -12.16 1.73 -16.24
CA PHE A 694 -11.43 0.48 -16.30
C PHE A 694 -9.97 0.76 -16.02
N TRP A 695 -9.29 -0.16 -15.33
CA TRP A 695 -7.87 -0.02 -15.07
C TRP A 695 -7.17 -1.36 -15.11
N GLY A 696 -5.86 -1.31 -15.35
CA GLY A 696 -5.01 -2.49 -15.37
C GLY A 696 -3.56 -2.14 -15.06
N VAL A 697 -2.88 -3.09 -14.42
CA VAL A 697 -1.48 -3.01 -14.02
C VAL A 697 -0.79 -4.30 -14.45
N SER A 698 0.28 -4.18 -15.22
CA SER A 698 1.12 -5.29 -15.68
C SER A 698 2.59 -4.93 -15.52
N CYS A 699 3.25 -5.49 -14.51
CA CYS A 699 4.67 -5.28 -14.28
C CYS A 699 5.30 -6.49 -13.57
N GLY A 700 6.32 -7.10 -14.19
CA GLY A 700 6.92 -8.33 -13.69
C GLY A 700 5.86 -9.42 -13.55
N ASP A 701 5.73 -9.98 -12.34
CA ASP A 701 4.75 -11.02 -12.03
C ASP A 701 3.35 -10.45 -11.66
N VAL A 702 3.21 -9.13 -11.55
CA VAL A 702 1.96 -8.47 -11.19
C VAL A 702 1.11 -8.24 -12.44
N ASN A 703 -0.05 -8.89 -12.50
CA ASN A 703 -1.05 -8.69 -13.55
C ASN A 703 -2.44 -8.58 -12.92
N ILE A 704 -2.95 -7.36 -12.79
CA ILE A 704 -4.22 -7.05 -12.11
C ILE A 704 -5.04 -6.14 -13.01
N CYS A 705 -6.32 -6.46 -13.18
CA CYS A 705 -7.25 -5.67 -13.97
C CYS A 705 -8.57 -5.50 -13.20
N SER A 706 -9.24 -4.36 -13.41
CA SER A 706 -10.58 -4.09 -12.87
C SER A 706 -11.66 -5.04 -13.39
N LEU A 707 -11.36 -5.81 -14.43
CA LEU A 707 -12.24 -6.84 -14.98
C LEU A 707 -11.94 -8.21 -14.34
N ASN A 708 -12.98 -8.87 -13.84
CA ASN A 708 -12.85 -10.13 -13.12
C ASN A 708 -12.49 -11.29 -14.06
N GLN A 709 -11.24 -11.77 -14.00
CA GLN A 709 -10.71 -12.85 -14.87
C GLN A 709 -11.55 -14.15 -14.78
N ARG A 710 -12.24 -14.39 -13.65
CA ARG A 710 -12.99 -15.63 -13.39
C ARG A 710 -14.28 -15.81 -14.20
N LYS A 711 -14.82 -14.77 -14.86
CA LYS A 711 -16.08 -14.90 -15.62
C LYS A 711 -15.94 -15.54 -17.00
N PHE A 712 -14.72 -15.74 -17.52
CA PHE A 712 -14.52 -16.14 -18.92
C PHE A 712 -13.89 -17.52 -19.12
N THR A 713 -13.70 -18.29 -18.05
CA THR A 713 -13.31 -19.69 -18.18
C THR A 713 -14.56 -20.57 -18.11
N SER A 714 -14.81 -21.29 -19.21
CA SER A 714 -15.93 -22.23 -19.43
C SER A 714 -17.21 -21.67 -20.08
N GLU A 715 -17.09 -21.18 -21.32
CA GLU A 715 -18.13 -21.46 -22.32
C GLU A 715 -17.48 -21.96 -23.62
N THR A 716 -18.05 -23.03 -24.14
CA THR A 716 -17.75 -23.74 -25.39
C THR A 716 -17.32 -22.85 -26.57
N ARG A 717 -16.24 -23.26 -27.27
CA ARG A 717 -15.74 -22.81 -28.60
C ARG A 717 -16.65 -21.79 -29.33
N ARG A 718 -16.63 -20.51 -28.96
CA ARG A 718 -17.06 -19.42 -29.85
C ARG A 718 -15.92 -19.13 -30.83
N GLY A 719 -16.17 -19.22 -32.14
CA GLY A 719 -15.14 -18.89 -33.15
C GLY A 719 -14.77 -17.41 -33.15
N LEU A 720 -13.55 -17.09 -33.61
CA LEU A 720 -12.91 -15.76 -33.64
C LEU A 720 -13.84 -14.62 -34.10
N SER A 721 -13.78 -13.47 -33.45
CA SER A 721 -14.47 -12.23 -33.81
C SER A 721 -13.49 -11.06 -33.89
N VAL A 722 -13.68 -10.17 -34.88
CA VAL A 722 -12.72 -9.09 -35.15
C VAL A 722 -13.44 -7.76 -35.24
N VAL A 723 -12.92 -6.73 -34.56
CA VAL A 723 -13.38 -5.35 -34.72
C VAL A 723 -12.39 -4.57 -35.58
N LEU A 724 -12.90 -3.71 -36.47
CA LEU A 724 -12.13 -2.92 -37.43
C LEU A 724 -12.62 -1.47 -37.48
N SER A 725 -11.81 -0.58 -38.08
CA SER A 725 -12.31 0.70 -38.57
C SER A 725 -13.13 0.51 -39.85
N SER A 726 -14.19 1.30 -40.04
CA SER A 726 -14.93 1.34 -41.30
C SER A 726 -14.06 1.79 -42.47
N SER A 727 -12.97 2.53 -42.22
CA SER A 727 -11.98 2.98 -43.20
C SER A 727 -10.87 1.96 -43.51
N GLU A 728 -10.89 0.76 -42.91
CA GLU A 728 -9.84 -0.25 -43.10
C GLU A 728 -9.76 -0.76 -44.55
N LYS A 729 -8.56 -1.17 -44.98
CA LYS A 729 -8.27 -1.67 -46.33
C LYS A 729 -9.17 -2.85 -46.69
N ARG A 730 -9.64 -2.85 -47.93
CA ARG A 730 -10.50 -3.92 -48.47
C ARG A 730 -9.85 -5.30 -48.37
N VAL A 731 -8.55 -5.41 -48.65
CA VAL A 731 -7.79 -6.67 -48.53
C VAL A 731 -7.84 -7.26 -47.12
N VAL A 732 -7.82 -6.40 -46.08
CA VAL A 732 -7.87 -6.80 -44.67
C VAL A 732 -9.29 -7.25 -44.32
N LYS A 733 -10.29 -6.46 -44.70
CA LYS A 733 -11.71 -6.80 -44.51
C LYS A 733 -12.07 -8.14 -45.15
N ASP A 734 -11.72 -8.33 -46.41
CA ASP A 734 -12.02 -9.56 -47.17
C ASP A 734 -11.31 -10.78 -46.57
N THR A 735 -10.06 -10.61 -46.13
CA THR A 735 -9.27 -11.67 -45.50
C THR A 735 -9.85 -12.10 -44.15
N LEU A 736 -10.19 -11.14 -43.29
CA LEU A 736 -10.73 -11.43 -41.97
C LEU A 736 -12.16 -11.97 -42.06
N THR A 737 -12.96 -11.46 -43.00
CA THR A 737 -14.28 -12.01 -43.33
C THR A 737 -14.18 -13.48 -43.75
N SER A 738 -13.15 -13.85 -44.51
CA SER A 738 -12.89 -15.24 -44.89
C SER A 738 -12.44 -16.11 -43.71
N LEU A 739 -11.81 -15.52 -42.69
CA LEU A 739 -11.28 -16.22 -41.51
C LEU A 739 -12.36 -16.51 -40.46
N CYS A 740 -13.21 -15.52 -40.13
CA CYS A 740 -14.20 -15.64 -39.06
C CYS A 740 -15.67 -15.62 -39.52
N GLY A 741 -15.94 -15.31 -40.78
CA GLY A 741 -17.27 -15.09 -41.32
C GLY A 741 -17.74 -13.63 -41.19
N PRO A 742 -18.64 -13.17 -42.08
CA PRO A 742 -19.07 -11.77 -42.14
C PRO A 742 -19.77 -11.29 -40.86
N GLU A 743 -20.56 -12.16 -40.23
CA GLU A 743 -21.29 -11.87 -38.98
C GLU A 743 -20.36 -11.57 -37.78
N LYS A 744 -19.07 -11.90 -37.90
CA LYS A 744 -18.07 -11.75 -36.84
C LYS A 744 -17.04 -10.65 -37.12
N VAL A 745 -17.20 -9.91 -38.22
CA VAL A 745 -16.43 -8.71 -38.53
C VAL A 745 -17.27 -7.50 -38.17
N MET A 746 -16.83 -6.76 -37.16
CA MET A 746 -17.56 -5.67 -36.57
C MET A 746 -16.82 -4.35 -36.78
N TYR A 747 -17.54 -3.22 -36.72
CA TYR A 747 -16.98 -1.91 -36.98
C TYR A 747 -17.30 -0.94 -35.84
N ALA A 748 -16.31 -0.16 -35.41
CA ALA A 748 -16.50 0.89 -34.41
C ALA A 748 -15.56 2.09 -34.60
N SER A 749 -16.03 3.25 -34.18
CA SER A 749 -15.24 4.48 -34.06
C SER A 749 -14.38 4.48 -32.78
N GLY A 750 -13.35 5.34 -32.73
CA GLY A 750 -12.43 5.46 -31.57
C GLY A 750 -11.36 4.38 -31.52
N ALA A 751 -10.09 4.78 -31.44
CA ALA A 751 -8.99 3.82 -31.43
C ALA A 751 -8.92 3.10 -30.08
N GLY A 752 -8.98 3.87 -28.99
CA GLY A 752 -9.09 3.35 -27.63
C GLY A 752 -10.37 2.54 -27.42
N TYR A 753 -11.50 2.98 -27.97
CA TYR A 753 -12.77 2.24 -27.84
C TYR A 753 -12.75 0.86 -28.51
N LYS A 754 -12.12 0.73 -29.69
CA LYS A 754 -11.92 -0.58 -30.33
C LYS A 754 -11.04 -1.50 -29.47
N ILE A 755 -9.99 -0.98 -28.84
CA ILE A 755 -9.17 -1.78 -27.92
C ILE A 755 -9.96 -2.12 -26.64
N LEU A 756 -10.80 -1.21 -26.14
CA LEU A 756 -11.69 -1.46 -25.01
C LEU A 756 -12.70 -2.58 -25.30
N CYS A 757 -13.24 -2.66 -26.52
CA CYS A 757 -14.09 -3.77 -26.95
C CYS A 757 -13.36 -5.12 -26.82
N VAL A 758 -12.07 -5.16 -27.18
CA VAL A 758 -11.22 -6.35 -27.01
C VAL A 758 -11.03 -6.65 -25.52
N ILE A 759 -10.64 -5.66 -24.71
CA ILE A 759 -10.48 -5.77 -23.24
C ILE A 759 -11.73 -6.35 -22.56
N GLN A 760 -12.92 -5.89 -22.95
CA GLN A 760 -14.20 -6.35 -22.41
C GLN A 760 -14.63 -7.74 -22.93
N GLY A 761 -14.02 -8.24 -24.00
CA GLY A 761 -14.39 -9.50 -24.66
C GLY A 761 -15.61 -9.37 -25.58
N LEU A 762 -15.91 -8.15 -26.05
CA LEU A 762 -16.93 -7.91 -27.09
C LEU A 762 -16.41 -8.29 -28.49
N ALA A 763 -15.08 -8.23 -28.67
CA ALA A 763 -14.36 -8.74 -29.82
C ALA A 763 -13.11 -9.49 -29.34
N ASP A 764 -12.61 -10.44 -30.12
CA ASP A 764 -11.40 -11.18 -29.78
C ASP A 764 -10.13 -10.42 -30.17
N VAL A 765 -10.16 -9.75 -31.33
CA VAL A 765 -9.02 -9.03 -31.90
C VAL A 765 -9.46 -7.71 -32.51
N TYR A 766 -8.64 -6.67 -32.38
CA TYR A 766 -8.71 -5.45 -33.17
C TYR A 766 -7.52 -5.40 -34.12
N VAL A 767 -7.78 -5.23 -35.42
CA VAL A 767 -6.73 -5.08 -36.45
C VAL A 767 -6.81 -3.68 -37.05
N LEU A 768 -5.67 -3.03 -37.17
CA LEU A 768 -5.48 -1.79 -37.90
C LEU A 768 -4.24 -1.91 -38.80
N SER A 769 -4.42 -1.82 -40.12
CA SER A 769 -3.29 -1.90 -41.06
C SER A 769 -2.60 -0.57 -41.33
N GLU A 770 -3.25 0.52 -40.93
CA GLU A 770 -2.78 1.87 -41.16
C GLU A 770 -2.09 2.43 -39.91
N GLY A 771 -0.98 3.15 -40.09
CA GLY A 771 -0.35 3.92 -39.02
C GLY A 771 -1.09 5.20 -38.71
N SER A 772 -2.38 5.11 -38.35
CA SER A 772 -3.25 6.25 -38.04
C SER A 772 -3.54 6.39 -36.55
N THR A 773 -2.84 5.62 -35.71
CA THR A 773 -2.92 5.71 -34.25
C THR A 773 -1.58 6.14 -33.68
N PHE A 774 -1.59 6.71 -32.49
CA PHE A 774 -0.42 7.24 -31.81
C PHE A 774 -0.19 6.56 -30.47
N LYS A 775 0.86 6.99 -29.77
CA LYS A 775 1.21 6.47 -28.44
C LYS A 775 0.10 6.72 -27.42
N TRP A 776 -0.55 7.88 -27.45
CA TRP A 776 -1.66 8.21 -26.54
C TRP A 776 -2.89 7.32 -26.73
N ASP A 777 -3.31 7.02 -27.96
CA ASP A 777 -4.45 6.13 -28.25
C ASP A 777 -4.32 4.72 -27.69
N SER A 778 -3.08 4.23 -27.57
CA SER A 778 -2.79 2.81 -27.38
C SER A 778 -2.11 2.47 -26.05
N CYS A 779 -1.45 3.42 -25.38
CA CYS A 779 -0.68 3.15 -24.16
C CYS A 779 -1.56 2.60 -23.02
N ALA A 780 -2.64 3.31 -22.67
CA ALA A 780 -3.52 2.88 -21.57
C ALA A 780 -4.21 1.54 -21.88
N PRO A 781 -4.87 1.37 -23.04
CA PRO A 781 -5.51 0.09 -23.38
C PRO A 781 -4.52 -1.07 -23.50
N HIS A 782 -3.29 -0.83 -23.96
CA HIS A 782 -2.26 -1.86 -24.01
C HIS A 782 -1.87 -2.36 -22.61
N ALA A 783 -1.71 -1.47 -21.62
CA ALA A 783 -1.45 -1.87 -20.24
C ALA A 783 -2.57 -2.77 -19.67
N LEU A 784 -3.84 -2.46 -19.97
CA LEU A 784 -4.97 -3.32 -19.56
C LEU A 784 -4.94 -4.69 -20.24
N LEU A 785 -4.63 -4.75 -21.54
CA LEU A 785 -4.53 -6.02 -22.25
C LEU A 785 -3.39 -6.89 -21.71
N ARG A 786 -2.23 -6.30 -21.41
CA ARG A 786 -1.12 -7.02 -20.76
C ARG A 786 -1.53 -7.60 -19.41
N ALA A 787 -2.26 -6.85 -18.60
CA ALA A 787 -2.80 -7.32 -17.32
C ALA A 787 -3.81 -8.48 -17.46
N LEU A 788 -4.40 -8.66 -18.65
CA LEU A 788 -5.29 -9.77 -18.99
C LEU A 788 -4.58 -10.93 -19.71
N GLY A 789 -3.26 -10.88 -19.88
CA GLY A 789 -2.45 -11.89 -20.58
C GLY A 789 -2.37 -11.69 -22.11
N GLY A 790 -2.92 -10.59 -22.62
CA GLY A 790 -2.84 -10.18 -24.02
C GLY A 790 -1.79 -9.10 -24.27
N GLY A 791 -1.96 -8.33 -25.35
CA GLY A 791 -1.04 -7.26 -25.71
C GLY A 791 -1.48 -6.48 -26.95
N VAL A 792 -0.63 -5.52 -27.36
CA VAL A 792 -0.77 -4.78 -28.61
C VAL A 792 0.55 -4.83 -29.36
N VAL A 793 0.53 -5.45 -30.55
CA VAL A 793 1.72 -5.63 -31.39
C VAL A 793 1.68 -4.73 -32.62
N ASP A 794 2.86 -4.37 -33.12
CA ASP A 794 3.04 -3.75 -34.42
C ASP A 794 2.71 -4.77 -35.52
N LEU A 795 1.73 -4.46 -36.38
CA LEU A 795 1.25 -5.39 -37.40
C LEU A 795 2.35 -5.72 -38.42
N ASN A 796 3.02 -4.71 -38.97
CA ASN A 796 4.05 -4.90 -39.98
C ASN A 796 5.23 -5.72 -39.45
N LYS A 797 5.72 -5.44 -38.23
CA LYS A 797 6.78 -6.24 -37.59
C LYS A 797 6.32 -7.68 -37.37
N SER A 798 5.05 -7.88 -36.99
CA SER A 798 4.48 -9.22 -36.76
C SER A 798 4.33 -10.03 -38.06
N LEU A 799 4.06 -9.38 -39.20
CA LEU A 799 4.00 -10.05 -40.50
C LEU A 799 5.38 -10.50 -40.99
N GLN A 800 6.41 -9.71 -40.68
CA GLN A 800 7.80 -9.94 -41.09
C GLN A 800 8.55 -10.95 -40.20
N SER A 801 8.12 -11.13 -38.95
CA SER A 801 8.80 -12.04 -38.02
C SER A 801 8.68 -13.51 -38.46
N SER A 802 9.80 -14.23 -38.35
CA SER A 802 9.93 -15.68 -38.64
C SER A 802 9.99 -16.53 -37.37
N SER A 803 10.18 -15.91 -36.21
CA SER A 803 10.29 -16.54 -34.89
C SER A 803 9.19 -16.04 -33.95
N GLY A 804 8.49 -16.95 -33.26
CA GLY A 804 7.36 -16.68 -32.36
C GLY A 804 7.70 -15.97 -31.03
N ALA A 805 8.68 -15.07 -31.01
CA ALA A 805 9.01 -14.25 -29.84
C ALA A 805 8.12 -13.00 -29.79
N GLN A 806 6.95 -13.10 -29.15
CA GLN A 806 5.95 -12.03 -29.03
C GLN A 806 6.49 -10.73 -28.41
N ASP A 807 7.44 -10.85 -27.47
CA ASP A 807 8.01 -9.72 -26.73
C ASP A 807 8.80 -8.74 -27.62
N GLN A 808 9.20 -9.14 -28.83
CA GLN A 808 9.94 -8.29 -29.78
C GLN A 808 9.03 -7.48 -30.72
N THR A 809 7.74 -7.82 -30.80
CA THR A 809 6.78 -7.19 -31.71
C THR A 809 5.81 -6.24 -31.01
N GLU A 810 5.78 -6.22 -29.68
CA GLU A 810 4.92 -5.32 -28.92
C GLU A 810 5.24 -3.84 -29.16
N LEU A 811 4.20 -3.00 -29.09
CA LEU A 811 4.36 -1.55 -29.16
C LEU A 811 5.10 -1.02 -27.92
N THR A 812 6.11 -0.18 -28.15
CA THR A 812 6.82 0.58 -27.11
C THR A 812 6.49 2.07 -27.16
N TYR A 813 6.60 2.76 -26.03
CA TYR A 813 6.08 4.13 -25.84
C TYR A 813 7.14 5.20 -25.54
N HIS A 814 8.42 4.83 -25.45
CA HIS A 814 9.52 5.71 -25.05
C HIS A 814 10.31 6.37 -26.20
N GLN A 815 10.19 5.86 -27.44
CA GLN A 815 11.02 6.30 -28.55
C GLN A 815 10.20 7.01 -29.64
N PRO A 816 10.56 8.26 -30.01
CA PRO A 816 9.99 8.93 -31.17
C PRO A 816 10.67 8.46 -32.45
N TYR A 817 9.93 8.45 -33.56
CA TYR A 817 10.50 8.35 -34.89
C TYR A 817 11.25 9.65 -35.23
N THR A 818 12.55 9.56 -35.47
CA THR A 818 13.44 10.71 -35.67
C THR A 818 13.29 11.37 -37.04
N GLU A 819 12.81 10.63 -38.03
CA GLU A 819 12.63 11.11 -39.42
C GLU A 819 11.31 11.87 -39.63
N CYS A 820 10.39 11.78 -38.67
CA CYS A 820 9.09 12.45 -38.71
C CYS A 820 9.15 13.79 -37.96
N LYS A 821 8.17 14.67 -38.21
CA LYS A 821 7.98 15.95 -37.51
C LYS A 821 6.61 16.00 -36.84
N GLY A 822 6.42 16.91 -35.88
CA GLY A 822 5.15 17.07 -35.18
C GLY A 822 4.67 15.79 -34.48
N ALA A 823 3.35 15.61 -34.47
CA ALA A 823 2.66 14.45 -33.88
C ALA A 823 3.04 13.11 -34.54
N ASP A 824 3.38 13.11 -35.84
CA ASP A 824 3.74 11.90 -36.61
C ASP A 824 4.94 11.15 -35.99
N ARG A 825 5.79 11.83 -35.22
CA ARG A 825 6.91 11.20 -34.48
C ARG A 825 6.46 10.13 -33.49
N TRP A 826 5.21 10.19 -33.04
CA TRP A 826 4.64 9.28 -32.06
C TRP A 826 3.62 8.31 -32.68
N ALA A 827 3.49 8.30 -34.01
CA ALA A 827 2.57 7.40 -34.71
C ALA A 827 3.02 5.93 -34.64
N ASN A 828 2.05 5.02 -34.56
CA ASN A 828 2.23 3.59 -34.71
C ASN A 828 2.25 3.23 -36.20
N HIS A 829 3.30 3.67 -36.91
CA HIS A 829 3.44 3.58 -38.38
C HIS A 829 3.14 2.20 -38.99
N GLY A 830 3.50 1.12 -38.27
CA GLY A 830 3.31 -0.26 -38.72
C GLY A 830 1.88 -0.79 -38.64
N GLY A 831 0.91 0.03 -38.22
CA GLY A 831 -0.40 -0.46 -37.80
C GLY A 831 -0.31 -1.20 -36.47
N LEU A 832 -1.41 -1.78 -36.02
CA LEU A 832 -1.43 -2.56 -34.77
C LEU A 832 -2.42 -3.72 -34.80
N VAL A 833 -2.16 -4.70 -33.94
CA VAL A 833 -3.11 -5.74 -33.58
C VAL A 833 -3.22 -5.80 -32.06
N ALA A 834 -4.41 -5.56 -31.54
CA ALA A 834 -4.71 -5.69 -30.11
C ALA A 834 -5.47 -7.00 -29.86
N TYR A 835 -5.04 -7.79 -28.88
CA TYR A 835 -5.56 -9.13 -28.63
C TYR A 835 -5.55 -9.47 -27.14
N ARG A 836 -6.42 -10.40 -26.72
CA ARG A 836 -6.39 -10.99 -25.37
C ARG A 836 -5.74 -12.37 -25.32
N ASP A 837 -5.96 -13.19 -26.33
CA ASP A 837 -5.34 -14.51 -26.45
C ASP A 837 -4.36 -14.53 -27.64
N SER A 838 -3.12 -14.89 -27.35
CA SER A 838 -2.10 -15.00 -28.38
C SER A 838 -2.42 -16.02 -29.47
N SER A 839 -3.22 -17.06 -29.20
CA SER A 839 -3.65 -18.03 -30.22
C SER A 839 -4.47 -17.35 -31.34
N GLN A 840 -5.28 -16.36 -30.97
CA GLN A 840 -6.09 -15.56 -31.88
C GLN A 840 -5.22 -14.61 -32.69
N LEU A 841 -4.22 -13.98 -32.06
CA LEU A 841 -3.21 -13.18 -32.76
C LEU A 841 -2.52 -14.00 -33.86
N HIS A 842 -2.00 -15.19 -33.54
CA HIS A 842 -1.30 -16.02 -34.53
C HIS A 842 -2.20 -16.38 -35.71
N SER A 843 -3.49 -16.66 -35.45
CA SER A 843 -4.47 -16.97 -36.50
C SER A 843 -4.68 -15.79 -37.45
N VAL A 844 -4.80 -14.58 -36.91
CA VAL A 844 -4.96 -13.33 -37.67
C VAL A 844 -3.69 -13.01 -38.48
N ILE A 845 -2.51 -13.08 -37.86
CA ILE A 845 -1.23 -12.82 -38.54
C ILE A 845 -1.00 -13.83 -39.67
N ALA A 846 -1.27 -15.11 -39.44
CA ALA A 846 -1.15 -16.14 -40.48
C ALA A 846 -2.08 -15.90 -41.66
N ALA A 847 -3.30 -15.42 -41.43
CA ALA A 847 -4.27 -15.13 -42.49
C ALA A 847 -3.89 -13.91 -43.34
N LEU A 848 -3.24 -12.91 -42.73
CA LEU A 848 -2.80 -11.67 -43.37
C LEU A 848 -1.41 -11.78 -44.01
N LYS A 849 -0.58 -12.73 -43.58
CA LYS A 849 0.78 -12.92 -44.10
C LYS A 849 0.76 -13.19 -45.61
N GLY A 850 1.53 -12.39 -46.36
CA GLY A 850 1.61 -12.47 -47.82
C GLY A 850 0.46 -11.78 -48.57
N LYS A 851 -0.46 -11.10 -47.86
CA LYS A 851 -1.54 -10.30 -48.45
C LYS A 851 -1.42 -8.80 -48.19
N LEU A 852 -0.61 -8.42 -47.20
CA LEU A 852 -0.27 -7.05 -46.82
C LEU A 852 1.19 -6.74 -47.09
#